data_AF-I1IYR5-F1
#
_entry.id   AF-I1IYR5-F1
#
_cell.length_a   1.000
_cell.length_b   1.000
_cell.length_c   1.000
_cell.angle_alpha   90.00
_cell.angle_beta   90.00
_cell.angle_gamma   90.00
#
_symmetry.space_group_name_H-M   'P 1'
#
loop_
_entity.id
_entity.type
_entity.pdbx_description
1 polymer ?
#
loop_
_entity_poly.entity_id
_entity_poly.type
_entity_poly.pdbx_seq_one_letter_code
_entity_poly.pdbx_strand_id
1 'polypeptide(L)'
;MRSGNHVCSAVASFVLLWLGVAAAQGASSWKTLSGDAPAIIAKGGFSGLFPDSSEFAYQFALIASSPDTILYCDVRLTKDGLGVCLPDIKLDNCTNIPEFYADGKKSYLVNGVSTTGWFSVDYNGTELSQVSLKQSIYSRTPRFDPSFFPLLAVEDVASKFKSPGIWLNIQHDSFYSQFNMSMRNYILSVTKRVVVDYISSPEASFLTSISGRVSNKTKLVFRFLDEATLEPSTKQTYGSMLKNLTFVKTFASGILVPKKYIWPVSPDNYLQPYTSIVDDAHKAGLEIYAADFANDFTLSYNHSYDPLTESLSFIDNGAFSVDGILTDFPVTPSEAIGCFANLNKSNTDHGKPLIISHNGASGDYPGCTDLAYQKAVDDGADVIDCPVQITKDGIPVCMGSINLMDGTTVAKSPFASQIAVMKDIQSVLGVFTFNLTWEDIVKNLKPKISTPLSTFALDRNPRYRNAGNFMRLSDFLDFSKDKDLSGIMISIEHAAFLAEELGFDMVDAVIKALDASGYNKQTAQKIMIQSTNSSVLVKFKQQTKYDLVYMINEDVRDAAPSSLADIKKFASAVSVDTGSIFPENHHFLTSPSGLVQSLKTANLSIYAYTLMNEFLSQPYDFFSDATAQINAYVQGAKVDGLITDYPATARRYKLNACKNMGKKAPSFMAPARPGDLLQIISKPAQPPALAPMPLLVDSDVTEPPLPAARSNNGTAPAPSFAWRMETRVPILVTLAVLCASVLI
;
A
#
# COMPACT_ATOMS: atom_id res chain seq x y z
N MET A 1 -17.16 -46.76 -26.96
CA MET A 1 -16.24 -46.20 -27.98
C MET A 1 -16.67 -44.75 -28.24
N ARG A 2 -15.75 -43.79 -28.02
CA ARG A 2 -15.81 -42.31 -28.21
C ARG A 2 -16.84 -41.56 -27.36
N SER A 3 -16.55 -40.81 -26.27
CA SER A 3 -15.65 -39.65 -26.01
C SER A 3 -15.90 -38.48 -26.98
N GLY A 4 -16.19 -37.24 -26.59
CA GLY A 4 -16.27 -36.56 -25.30
C GLY A 4 -16.80 -35.12 -25.51
N ASN A 5 -16.59 -34.24 -24.51
CA ASN A 5 -16.91 -32.81 -24.41
C ASN A 5 -18.21 -32.44 -23.68
N HIS A 6 -18.08 -32.01 -22.42
CA HIS A 6 -18.93 -30.97 -21.82
C HIS A 6 -18.20 -30.33 -20.61
N VAL A 7 -17.54 -29.19 -20.83
CA VAL A 7 -17.37 -28.14 -19.80
C VAL A 7 -17.33 -26.79 -20.52
N CYS A 8 -18.48 -26.11 -20.56
CA CYS A 8 -18.62 -24.67 -20.75
C CYS A 8 -20.11 -24.33 -20.62
N SER A 9 -20.49 -23.67 -19.54
CA SER A 9 -21.55 -22.64 -19.48
C SER A 9 -22.01 -22.49 -18.03
N ALA A 10 -21.62 -21.38 -17.39
CA ALA A 10 -22.37 -20.78 -16.29
C ALA A 10 -21.86 -19.36 -15.99
N VAL A 11 -21.89 -18.45 -16.99
CA VAL A 11 -21.91 -17.00 -16.73
C VAL A 11 -22.74 -16.34 -17.82
N ALA A 12 -24.04 -16.19 -17.56
CA ALA A 12 -24.89 -15.15 -18.16
C ALA A 12 -26.30 -15.33 -17.60
N SER A 13 -26.71 -14.44 -16.69
CA SER A 13 -28.04 -13.84 -16.60
C SER A 13 -28.29 -13.35 -15.18
N PHE A 14 -28.00 -12.07 -14.94
CA PHE A 14 -28.79 -11.19 -14.07
C PHE A 14 -28.42 -9.74 -14.41
N VAL A 15 -28.88 -9.29 -15.58
CA VAL A 15 -29.00 -7.86 -15.89
C VAL A 15 -30.48 -7.58 -15.91
N LEU A 16 -31.00 -6.89 -14.89
CA LEU A 16 -32.10 -5.93 -14.97
C LEU A 16 -32.47 -5.43 -13.57
N LEU A 17 -32.57 -4.09 -13.47
CA LEU A 17 -33.05 -3.25 -12.35
C LEU A 17 -32.08 -2.97 -11.19
N TRP A 18 -31.03 -2.21 -11.50
CA TRP A 18 -30.55 -1.16 -10.59
C TRP A 18 -30.90 0.20 -11.23
N LEU A 19 -32.15 0.62 -11.02
CA LEU A 19 -32.48 2.04 -11.10
C LEU A 19 -31.82 2.73 -9.89
N GLY A 20 -31.15 3.84 -10.16
CA GLY A 20 -30.28 4.56 -9.24
C GLY A 20 -30.82 4.62 -7.81
N VAL A 21 -30.10 3.96 -6.90
CA VAL A 21 -30.09 4.36 -5.51
C VAL A 21 -28.94 5.34 -5.38
N ALA A 22 -29.21 6.59 -5.77
CA ALA A 22 -28.52 7.71 -5.16
C ALA A 22 -28.84 7.60 -3.67
N ALA A 23 -27.91 7.03 -2.90
CA ALA A 23 -27.97 7.10 -1.46
C ALA A 23 -27.92 8.59 -1.11
N ALA A 24 -29.05 9.13 -0.67
CA ALA A 24 -29.15 10.46 -0.12
C ALA A 24 -28.30 10.54 1.16
N GLN A 25 -27.00 10.74 0.99
CA GLN A 25 -26.13 11.40 1.96
C GLN A 25 -26.28 12.91 1.67
N GLY A 26 -26.52 13.72 2.71
CA GLY A 26 -26.77 15.14 2.59
C GLY A 26 -25.73 15.80 1.68
N ALA A 27 -26.20 16.54 0.67
CA ALA A 27 -25.39 17.04 -0.42
C ALA A 27 -24.19 17.87 0.08
N SER A 28 -23.01 17.27 0.12
CA SER A 28 -21.80 18.01 -0.16
C SER A 28 -21.84 18.32 -1.66
N SER A 29 -22.15 19.56 -2.04
CA SER A 29 -21.83 20.00 -3.39
C SER A 29 -20.30 19.97 -3.48
N TRP A 30 -19.75 19.06 -4.29
CA TRP A 30 -18.31 18.98 -4.48
C TRP A 30 -17.81 20.34 -4.99
N LYS A 31 -16.57 20.70 -4.67
CA LYS A 31 -15.97 21.95 -5.17
C LYS A 31 -15.43 21.79 -6.59
N THR A 32 -16.00 20.87 -7.36
CA THR A 32 -15.78 20.70 -8.79
C THR A 32 -16.49 21.82 -9.55
N LEU A 33 -16.19 21.99 -10.83
CA LEU A 33 -16.82 23.02 -11.64
C LEU A 33 -18.33 22.80 -11.77
N SER A 34 -18.78 21.53 -11.88
CA SER A 34 -20.19 21.20 -12.01
C SER A 34 -20.92 21.04 -10.67
N GLY A 35 -20.19 20.84 -9.57
CA GLY A 35 -20.73 20.44 -8.27
C GLY A 35 -20.94 18.93 -8.11
N ASP A 36 -20.71 18.15 -9.18
CA ASP A 36 -20.82 16.69 -9.18
C ASP A 36 -19.56 16.04 -8.58
N ALA A 37 -19.67 14.75 -8.24
CA ALA A 37 -18.52 13.97 -7.79
C ALA A 37 -17.40 13.94 -8.84
N PRO A 38 -16.13 14.01 -8.42
CA PRO A 38 -14.99 13.88 -9.33
C PRO A 38 -15.07 12.59 -10.15
N ALA A 39 -14.73 12.67 -11.43
CA ALA A 39 -14.71 11.51 -12.32
C ALA A 39 -13.52 10.57 -12.01
N ILE A 40 -13.74 9.27 -12.15
CA ILE A 40 -12.70 8.25 -12.04
C ILE A 40 -12.32 7.80 -13.44
N ILE A 41 -11.08 8.04 -13.85
CA ILE A 41 -10.60 7.72 -15.19
C ILE A 41 -9.51 6.64 -15.08
N ALA A 42 -9.80 5.44 -15.60
CA ALA A 42 -8.92 4.28 -15.55
C ALA A 42 -7.96 4.28 -16.76
N LYS A 43 -6.71 4.68 -16.53
CA LYS A 43 -5.67 4.81 -17.56
C LYS A 43 -5.31 3.44 -18.12
N GLY A 44 -5.79 3.15 -19.34
CA GLY A 44 -5.62 1.83 -19.94
C GLY A 44 -6.37 0.72 -19.19
N GLY A 45 -7.43 1.06 -18.44
CA GLY A 45 -8.09 0.16 -17.50
C GLY A 45 -7.36 0.09 -16.16
N PHE A 46 -7.25 -1.11 -15.58
CA PHE A 46 -6.50 -1.38 -14.34
C PHE A 46 -5.03 -1.71 -14.68
N SER A 47 -4.33 -0.75 -15.29
CA SER A 47 -2.94 -0.89 -15.75
C SER A 47 -1.92 -1.04 -14.60
N GLY A 48 -2.32 -0.71 -13.38
CA GLY A 48 -1.57 -0.97 -12.14
C GLY A 48 -1.28 -2.45 -11.90
N LEU A 49 -2.13 -3.34 -12.43
CA LEU A 49 -2.05 -4.78 -12.21
C LEU A 49 -1.81 -5.58 -13.50
N PHE A 50 -2.48 -5.21 -14.59
CA PHE A 50 -2.41 -5.91 -15.88
C PHE A 50 -1.67 -5.08 -16.93
N PRO A 51 -1.22 -5.68 -18.05
CA PRO A 51 -0.76 -4.91 -19.20
C PRO A 51 -1.79 -3.85 -19.61
N ASP A 52 -1.35 -2.60 -19.75
CA ASP A 52 -2.19 -1.46 -20.11
C ASP A 52 -2.99 -1.75 -21.39
N SER A 53 -4.27 -1.36 -21.39
CA SER A 53 -5.18 -1.50 -22.53
C SER A 53 -5.49 -2.95 -22.92
N SER A 54 -5.10 -3.93 -22.10
CA SER A 54 -5.49 -5.32 -22.28
C SER A 54 -6.96 -5.55 -21.92
N GLU A 55 -7.51 -6.67 -22.40
CA GLU A 55 -8.88 -7.07 -22.06
C GLU A 55 -9.05 -7.24 -20.55
N PHE A 56 -8.05 -7.79 -19.85
CA PHE A 56 -8.10 -7.93 -18.40
C PHE A 56 -8.05 -6.58 -17.69
N ALA A 57 -7.22 -5.64 -18.15
CA ALA A 57 -7.17 -4.31 -17.55
C ALA A 57 -8.52 -3.58 -17.66
N TYR A 58 -9.15 -3.55 -18.83
CA TYR A 58 -10.44 -2.89 -19.01
C TYR A 58 -11.58 -3.59 -18.27
N GLN A 59 -11.64 -4.93 -18.35
CA GLN A 59 -12.69 -5.70 -17.69
C GLN A 59 -12.58 -5.58 -16.16
N PHE A 60 -11.37 -5.71 -15.61
CA PHE A 60 -11.18 -5.65 -14.17
C PHE A 60 -11.45 -4.25 -13.62
N ALA A 61 -11.10 -3.18 -14.34
CA ALA A 61 -11.48 -1.82 -13.96
C ALA A 61 -12.99 -1.69 -13.77
N LEU A 62 -13.81 -2.16 -14.71
CA LEU A 62 -15.27 -2.05 -14.61
C LEU A 62 -15.91 -2.94 -13.54
N ILE A 63 -15.26 -4.06 -13.18
CA ILE A 63 -15.78 -4.98 -12.14
C ILE A 63 -15.39 -4.50 -10.74
N ALA A 64 -14.14 -4.05 -10.57
CA ALA A 64 -13.58 -3.75 -9.26
C ALA A 64 -13.79 -2.31 -8.83
N SER A 65 -13.94 -1.35 -9.75
CA SER A 65 -14.06 0.08 -9.42
C SER A 65 -15.50 0.60 -9.42
N SER A 66 -15.68 1.91 -9.31
CA SER A 66 -16.98 2.59 -9.41
C SER A 66 -17.72 2.21 -10.70
N PRO A 67 -19.06 2.03 -10.66
CA PRO A 67 -19.84 1.80 -11.87
C PRO A 67 -19.80 2.96 -12.86
N ASP A 68 -19.35 4.15 -12.45
CA ASP A 68 -19.20 5.35 -13.28
C ASP A 68 -17.79 5.52 -13.86
N THR A 69 -16.90 4.53 -13.70
CA THR A 69 -15.52 4.60 -14.17
C THR A 69 -15.42 4.76 -15.69
N ILE A 70 -14.66 5.75 -16.12
CA ILE A 70 -14.38 6.07 -17.52
C ILE A 70 -13.15 5.28 -17.96
N LEU A 71 -13.23 4.61 -19.12
CA LEU A 71 -12.09 3.91 -19.71
C LEU A 71 -11.27 4.87 -20.57
N TYR A 72 -9.96 4.92 -20.32
CA TYR A 72 -9.03 5.78 -21.04
C TYR A 72 -8.18 4.96 -22.01
N CYS A 73 -8.05 5.44 -23.24
CA CYS A 73 -7.31 4.82 -24.33
C CYS A 73 -6.36 5.83 -24.98
N ASP A 74 -5.05 5.54 -24.95
CA ASP A 74 -4.06 6.23 -25.79
C ASP A 74 -4.15 5.69 -27.22
N VAL A 75 -4.61 6.52 -28.17
CA VAL A 75 -4.90 6.07 -29.54
C VAL A 75 -3.64 6.12 -30.40
N ARG A 76 -3.35 5.02 -31.10
CA ARG A 76 -2.31 4.93 -32.13
C ARG A 76 -2.92 4.44 -33.45
N LEU A 77 -2.50 5.03 -34.58
CA LEU A 77 -2.91 4.56 -35.90
C LEU A 77 -1.96 3.50 -36.45
N THR A 78 -2.54 2.42 -36.97
CA THR A 78 -1.86 1.43 -37.80
C THR A 78 -1.68 1.93 -39.23
N LYS A 79 -0.90 1.20 -40.04
CA LYS A 79 -0.64 1.51 -41.46
C LYS A 79 -1.90 1.62 -42.33
N ASP A 80 -2.92 0.83 -42.01
CA ASP A 80 -4.23 0.80 -42.67
C ASP A 80 -5.25 1.75 -42.04
N GLY A 81 -4.83 2.60 -41.08
CA GLY A 81 -5.66 3.64 -40.48
C GLY A 81 -6.62 3.15 -39.39
N LEU A 82 -6.40 1.96 -38.84
CA LEU A 82 -7.12 1.47 -37.65
C LEU A 82 -6.55 2.16 -36.40
N GLY A 83 -7.42 2.66 -35.52
CA GLY A 83 -7.01 3.23 -34.23
C GLY A 83 -7.08 2.19 -33.12
N VAL A 84 -5.92 1.91 -32.52
CA VAL A 84 -5.75 0.92 -31.45
C VAL A 84 -5.33 1.59 -30.14
N CYS A 85 -5.73 1.01 -29.02
CA CYS A 85 -5.36 1.47 -27.68
C CYS A 85 -3.98 0.93 -27.28
N LEU A 86 -3.01 1.83 -27.11
CA LEU A 86 -1.61 1.52 -26.84
C LEU A 86 -0.94 2.65 -26.04
N PRO A 87 -0.34 2.36 -24.86
CA PRO A 87 0.21 3.39 -23.99
C PRO A 87 1.41 4.12 -24.58
N ASP A 88 2.20 3.46 -25.44
CA ASP A 88 3.45 3.99 -25.98
C ASP A 88 3.41 4.06 -27.52
N ILE A 89 4.15 5.01 -28.09
CA ILE A 89 4.35 5.12 -29.55
C ILE A 89 5.31 4.05 -30.07
N LYS A 90 6.25 3.61 -29.23
CA LYS A 90 7.14 2.48 -29.49
C LYS A 90 6.47 1.19 -29.01
N LEU A 91 6.12 0.33 -29.96
CA LEU A 91 5.43 -0.93 -29.66
C LEU A 91 6.26 -1.85 -28.76
N ASP A 92 7.60 -1.84 -28.88
CA ASP A 92 8.49 -2.70 -28.09
C ASP A 92 8.52 -2.38 -26.59
N ASN A 93 8.07 -1.18 -26.19
CA ASN A 93 7.93 -0.79 -24.78
C ASN A 93 6.74 -1.48 -24.09
N CYS A 94 5.68 -1.81 -24.83
CA CYS A 94 4.41 -2.31 -24.27
C CYS A 94 3.88 -3.58 -24.94
N THR A 95 4.65 -4.17 -25.87
CA THR A 95 4.28 -5.40 -26.57
C THR A 95 5.48 -6.33 -26.75
N ASN A 96 5.21 -7.57 -27.15
CA ASN A 96 6.23 -8.54 -27.55
C ASN A 96 6.59 -8.49 -29.05
N ILE A 97 6.34 -7.36 -29.73
CA ILE A 97 6.62 -7.20 -31.16
C ILE A 97 8.03 -7.62 -31.63
N PRO A 98 9.13 -7.48 -30.85
CA PRO A 98 10.45 -7.93 -31.29
C PRO A 98 10.55 -9.44 -31.54
N GLU A 99 9.66 -10.24 -30.94
CA GLU A 99 9.61 -11.70 -31.13
C GLU A 99 9.11 -12.09 -32.53
N PHE A 100 8.32 -11.24 -33.17
CA PHE A 100 7.72 -11.51 -34.49
C PHE A 100 8.41 -10.73 -35.62
N TYR A 101 8.99 -9.57 -35.32
CA TYR A 101 9.58 -8.67 -36.31
C TYR A 101 10.98 -8.20 -35.88
N ALA A 102 11.91 -9.12 -35.63
CA ALA A 102 13.24 -8.81 -35.09
C ALA A 102 14.00 -7.69 -35.84
N ASP A 103 13.90 -7.64 -37.18
CA ASP A 103 14.54 -6.63 -38.03
C ASP A 103 13.62 -5.43 -38.34
N GLY A 104 12.50 -5.28 -37.63
CA GLY A 104 11.46 -4.28 -37.88
C GLY A 104 11.74 -2.89 -37.28
N LYS A 105 12.87 -2.68 -36.61
CA LYS A 105 13.22 -1.38 -36.04
C LYS A 105 13.37 -0.33 -37.15
N LYS A 106 12.71 0.79 -36.96
CA LYS A 106 12.88 2.00 -37.79
C LYS A 106 13.18 3.20 -36.92
N SER A 107 13.67 4.26 -37.56
CA SER A 107 13.91 5.54 -36.90
C SER A 107 13.05 6.61 -37.56
N TYR A 108 12.24 7.28 -36.77
CA TYR A 108 11.37 8.37 -37.22
C TYR A 108 11.52 9.58 -36.31
N LEU A 109 11.11 10.75 -36.81
CA LEU A 109 11.03 11.96 -35.99
C LEU A 109 9.70 11.96 -35.24
N VAL A 110 9.75 11.75 -33.93
CA VAL A 110 8.60 11.90 -33.03
C VAL A 110 8.75 13.24 -32.32
N ASN A 111 7.87 14.20 -32.62
CA ASN A 111 7.95 15.58 -32.13
C ASN A 111 9.34 16.23 -32.38
N GLY A 112 9.98 15.90 -33.51
CA GLY A 112 11.30 16.43 -33.88
C GLY A 112 12.50 15.69 -33.28
N VAL A 113 12.28 14.69 -32.42
CA VAL A 113 13.33 13.84 -31.85
C VAL A 113 13.43 12.56 -32.66
N SER A 114 14.65 12.17 -33.05
CA SER A 114 14.88 10.87 -33.70
C SER A 114 14.68 9.74 -32.69
N THR A 115 13.65 8.93 -32.92
CA THR A 115 13.25 7.84 -32.05
C THR A 115 13.34 6.54 -32.83
N THR A 116 14.08 5.58 -32.29
CA THR A 116 14.24 4.24 -32.87
C THR A 116 13.38 3.22 -32.13
N GLY A 117 12.65 2.38 -32.85
CA GLY A 117 11.78 1.35 -32.29
C GLY A 117 10.87 0.73 -33.34
N TRP A 118 9.83 0.04 -32.89
CA TRP A 118 8.75 -0.43 -33.76
C TRP A 118 7.55 0.51 -33.65
N PHE A 119 6.98 0.89 -34.78
CA PHE A 119 5.87 1.85 -34.82
C PHE A 119 4.64 1.21 -35.47
N SER A 120 3.46 1.50 -34.94
CA SER A 120 2.19 0.99 -35.47
C SER A 120 1.94 1.37 -36.93
N VAL A 121 2.45 2.52 -37.39
CA VAL A 121 2.36 2.99 -38.78
C VAL A 121 3.09 2.11 -39.80
N ASP A 122 3.95 1.19 -39.33
CA ASP A 122 4.68 0.26 -40.21
C ASP A 122 3.89 -1.01 -40.53
N TYR A 123 2.81 -1.28 -39.79
CA TYR A 123 2.07 -2.54 -39.82
C TYR A 123 0.57 -2.31 -39.97
N ASN A 124 -0.11 -3.13 -40.78
CA ASN A 124 -1.56 -3.19 -40.82
C ASN A 124 -2.11 -3.85 -39.53
N GLY A 125 -3.37 -3.60 -39.19
CA GLY A 125 -4.01 -4.23 -38.02
C GLY A 125 -3.95 -5.77 -38.05
N THR A 126 -4.05 -6.37 -39.22
CA THR A 126 -3.94 -7.83 -39.41
C THR A 126 -2.52 -8.36 -39.15
N GLU A 127 -1.49 -7.59 -39.47
CA GLU A 127 -0.09 -7.95 -39.20
C GLU A 127 0.23 -7.89 -37.69
N LEU A 128 -0.45 -7.01 -36.95
CA LEU A 128 -0.33 -6.90 -35.50
C LEU A 128 -1.19 -7.91 -34.73
N SER A 129 -1.99 -8.74 -35.41
CA SER A 129 -2.87 -9.72 -34.76
C SER A 129 -2.15 -10.82 -33.97
N GLN A 130 -0.85 -11.01 -34.22
CA GLN A 130 0.01 -11.95 -33.47
C GLN A 130 0.76 -11.28 -32.31
N VAL A 131 0.75 -9.95 -32.24
CA VAL A 131 1.46 -9.17 -31.22
C VAL A 131 0.59 -9.05 -29.98
N SER A 132 1.18 -9.34 -28.83
CA SER A 132 0.53 -9.27 -27.51
C SER A 132 1.02 -8.07 -26.72
N LEU A 133 0.11 -7.43 -25.98
CA LEU A 133 0.44 -6.50 -24.92
C LEU A 133 1.21 -7.22 -23.80
N LYS A 134 2.14 -6.50 -23.18
CA LYS A 134 2.91 -6.94 -22.00
C LYS A 134 3.04 -5.79 -21.00
N GLN A 135 3.40 -6.10 -19.77
CA GLN A 135 3.67 -5.09 -18.74
C GLN A 135 4.83 -4.17 -19.18
N SER A 136 4.59 -2.86 -19.18
CA SER A 136 5.55 -1.84 -19.60
C SER A 136 6.39 -1.29 -18.44
N ILE A 137 5.91 -1.45 -17.20
CA ILE A 137 6.61 -1.02 -16.00
C ILE A 137 7.31 -2.21 -15.34
N TYR A 138 8.64 -2.22 -15.37
CA TYR A 138 9.45 -3.35 -14.90
C TYR A 138 9.31 -3.68 -13.41
N SER A 139 8.88 -2.73 -12.57
CA SER A 139 8.60 -2.99 -11.16
C SER A 139 7.27 -3.73 -10.93
N ARG A 140 6.37 -3.75 -11.93
CA ARG A 140 5.12 -4.50 -11.89
C ARG A 140 5.35 -5.95 -12.33
N THR A 141 4.52 -6.86 -11.85
CA THR A 141 4.64 -8.29 -12.12
C THR A 141 4.44 -8.61 -13.62
N PRO A 142 5.39 -9.31 -14.28
CA PRO A 142 5.22 -9.76 -15.67
C PRO A 142 4.45 -11.08 -15.76
N ARG A 143 3.91 -11.61 -14.64
CA ARG A 143 3.28 -12.95 -14.63
C ARG A 143 2.02 -13.04 -15.50
N PHE A 144 1.41 -11.92 -15.86
CA PHE A 144 0.29 -11.88 -16.80
C PHE A 144 0.73 -11.87 -18.26
N ASP A 145 1.97 -11.49 -18.58
CA ASP A 145 2.47 -11.30 -19.95
C ASP A 145 2.40 -12.56 -20.83
N PRO A 146 2.58 -13.80 -20.32
CA PRO A 146 2.45 -14.99 -21.16
C PRO A 146 1.01 -15.30 -21.59
N SER A 147 0.02 -14.59 -21.03
CA SER A 147 -1.34 -14.58 -21.57
C SER A 147 -1.39 -13.74 -22.84
N PHE A 148 -2.04 -14.24 -23.88
CA PHE A 148 -2.17 -13.49 -25.14
C PHE A 148 -3.22 -12.37 -25.02
N PHE A 149 -2.77 -11.12 -25.11
CA PHE A 149 -3.59 -9.91 -25.05
C PHE A 149 -3.48 -9.14 -26.38
N PRO A 150 -4.42 -9.34 -27.32
CA PRO A 150 -4.37 -8.67 -28.61
C PRO A 150 -4.56 -7.15 -28.47
N LEU A 151 -4.02 -6.39 -29.43
CA LEU A 151 -4.27 -4.96 -29.52
C LEU A 151 -5.75 -4.71 -29.81
N LEU A 152 -6.41 -3.89 -28.98
CA LEU A 152 -7.84 -3.60 -29.13
C LEU A 152 -8.03 -2.31 -29.92
N ALA A 153 -8.91 -2.36 -30.93
CA ALA A 153 -9.38 -1.15 -31.59
C ALA A 153 -10.31 -0.34 -30.67
N VAL A 154 -10.41 0.97 -30.88
CA VAL A 154 -11.32 1.83 -30.11
C VAL A 154 -12.77 1.33 -30.19
N GLU A 155 -13.21 0.90 -31.38
CA GLU A 155 -14.53 0.30 -31.59
C GLU A 155 -14.73 -1.01 -30.79
N ASP A 156 -13.67 -1.81 -30.62
CA ASP A 156 -13.72 -3.04 -29.82
C ASP A 156 -13.84 -2.71 -28.33
N VAL A 157 -13.07 -1.74 -27.83
CA VAL A 157 -13.17 -1.27 -26.44
C VAL A 157 -14.61 -0.80 -26.15
N ALA A 158 -15.16 0.02 -27.03
CA ALA A 158 -16.52 0.54 -26.87
C ALA A 158 -17.59 -0.57 -26.89
N SER A 159 -17.51 -1.49 -27.85
CA SER A 159 -18.53 -2.52 -28.05
C SER A 159 -18.47 -3.65 -27.03
N LYS A 160 -17.25 -4.06 -26.61
CA LYS A 160 -17.03 -5.16 -25.67
C LYS A 160 -17.33 -4.76 -24.23
N PHE A 161 -16.80 -3.62 -23.76
CA PHE A 161 -16.82 -3.27 -22.34
C PHE A 161 -18.01 -2.40 -21.94
N LYS A 162 -18.59 -1.64 -22.89
CA LYS A 162 -19.78 -0.80 -22.66
C LYS A 162 -19.66 0.08 -21.40
N SER A 163 -18.52 0.73 -21.23
CA SER A 163 -18.28 1.62 -20.10
C SER A 163 -19.25 2.82 -20.12
N PRO A 164 -19.51 3.45 -18.97
CA PRO A 164 -20.30 4.68 -18.87
C PRO A 164 -19.73 5.84 -19.69
N GLY A 165 -18.40 5.84 -19.88
CA GLY A 165 -17.74 6.79 -20.77
C GLY A 165 -16.43 6.28 -21.33
N ILE A 166 -16.05 6.84 -22.48
CA ILE A 166 -14.78 6.57 -23.16
C ILE A 166 -13.98 7.86 -23.31
N TRP A 167 -12.72 7.80 -22.88
CA TRP A 167 -11.75 8.87 -23.01
C TRP A 167 -10.67 8.48 -24.01
N LEU A 168 -10.58 9.21 -25.12
CA LEU A 168 -9.53 9.03 -26.12
C LEU A 168 -8.45 10.09 -25.95
N ASN A 169 -7.21 9.68 -25.75
CA ASN A 169 -6.07 10.60 -25.75
C ASN A 169 -5.28 10.50 -27.05
N ILE A 170 -5.11 11.66 -27.69
CA ILE A 170 -4.48 11.80 -28.99
C ILE A 170 -3.16 12.55 -28.81
N GLN A 171 -2.06 11.89 -29.17
CA GLN A 171 -0.73 12.46 -29.08
C GLN A 171 0.04 12.22 -30.38
N HIS A 172 0.96 13.12 -30.69
CA HIS A 172 1.82 13.08 -31.86
C HIS A 172 1.06 13.20 -33.18
N ASP A 173 0.06 14.08 -33.30
CA ASP A 173 -0.69 14.26 -34.56
C ASP A 173 0.26 14.56 -35.73
N SER A 174 1.28 15.41 -35.51
CA SER A 174 2.29 15.69 -36.54
C SER A 174 3.09 14.46 -36.98
N PHE A 175 3.27 13.45 -36.12
CA PHE A 175 3.99 12.23 -36.48
C PHE A 175 3.23 11.46 -37.58
N TYR A 176 1.92 11.31 -37.44
CA TYR A 176 1.09 10.57 -38.41
C TYR A 176 1.02 11.25 -39.78
N SER A 177 1.19 12.57 -39.85
CA SER A 177 1.24 13.30 -41.11
C SER A 177 2.41 12.88 -42.02
N GLN A 178 3.51 12.37 -41.45
CA GLN A 178 4.65 11.83 -42.21
C GLN A 178 4.28 10.62 -43.08
N PHE A 179 3.17 9.96 -42.76
CA PHE A 179 2.69 8.74 -43.42
C PHE A 179 1.40 8.96 -44.21
N ASN A 180 1.06 10.22 -44.54
CA ASN A 180 -0.21 10.61 -45.16
C ASN A 180 -1.45 10.20 -44.34
N MET A 181 -1.31 10.08 -43.02
CA MET A 181 -2.39 9.79 -42.09
C MET A 181 -2.82 11.05 -41.34
N SER A 182 -4.01 11.02 -40.75
CA SER A 182 -4.55 12.14 -39.99
C SER A 182 -5.35 11.64 -38.79
N MET A 183 -4.88 11.93 -37.57
CA MET A 183 -5.64 11.63 -36.36
C MET A 183 -6.97 12.36 -36.34
N ARG A 184 -7.01 13.59 -36.86
CA ARG A 184 -8.25 14.34 -37.03
C ARG A 184 -9.28 13.56 -37.86
N ASN A 185 -8.90 13.07 -39.04
CA ASN A 185 -9.82 12.33 -39.91
C ASN A 185 -10.27 11.02 -39.25
N TYR A 186 -9.36 10.32 -38.57
CA TYR A 186 -9.70 9.14 -37.78
C TYR A 186 -10.74 9.48 -36.71
N ILE A 187 -10.51 10.53 -35.91
CA ILE A 187 -11.41 10.93 -34.83
C ILE A 187 -12.79 11.32 -35.36
N LEU A 188 -12.88 12.14 -36.41
CA LEU A 188 -14.15 12.49 -37.03
C LEU A 188 -14.90 11.28 -37.63
N SER A 189 -14.17 10.21 -37.95
CA SER A 189 -14.75 8.94 -38.42
C SER A 189 -15.24 8.08 -37.25
N VAL A 190 -14.39 7.85 -36.24
CA VAL A 190 -14.71 6.98 -35.11
C VAL A 190 -15.85 7.54 -34.26
N THR A 191 -15.93 8.86 -34.07
CA THR A 191 -17.02 9.50 -33.28
C THR A 191 -18.40 9.42 -33.95
N LYS A 192 -18.48 8.95 -35.20
CA LYS A 192 -19.77 8.64 -35.86
C LYS A 192 -20.28 7.24 -35.52
N ARG A 193 -19.40 6.37 -35.01
CA ARG A 193 -19.66 4.95 -34.74
C ARG A 193 -19.60 4.63 -33.26
N VAL A 194 -18.80 5.39 -32.51
CA VAL A 194 -18.55 5.23 -31.09
C VAL A 194 -18.93 6.53 -30.38
N VAL A 195 -19.63 6.41 -29.25
CA VAL A 195 -19.85 7.52 -28.34
C VAL A 195 -18.54 7.76 -27.58
N VAL A 196 -17.95 8.93 -27.81
CA VAL A 196 -16.71 9.35 -27.14
C VAL A 196 -17.02 10.57 -26.30
N ASP A 197 -16.88 10.43 -24.98
CA ASP A 197 -17.24 11.45 -24.00
C ASP A 197 -16.11 12.46 -23.83
N TYR A 198 -14.86 12.01 -23.94
CA TYR A 198 -13.69 12.86 -23.76
C TYR A 198 -12.66 12.63 -24.88
N ILE A 199 -12.16 13.72 -25.43
CA ILE A 199 -10.99 13.70 -26.32
C ILE A 199 -9.94 14.63 -25.73
N SER A 200 -8.80 14.07 -25.34
CA SER A 200 -7.67 14.85 -24.86
C SER A 200 -6.53 14.90 -25.86
N SER A 201 -5.77 15.99 -25.82
CA SER A 201 -4.50 16.08 -26.54
C SER A 201 -3.58 17.12 -25.92
N PRO A 202 -2.26 16.89 -25.93
CA PRO A 202 -1.29 17.93 -25.60
C PRO A 202 -1.07 18.93 -26.74
N GLU A 203 -1.66 18.72 -27.92
CA GLU A 203 -1.47 19.58 -29.10
C GLU A 203 -2.65 20.53 -29.29
N ALA A 204 -2.42 21.83 -29.11
CA ALA A 204 -3.46 22.85 -29.17
C ALA A 204 -4.08 22.97 -30.58
N SER A 205 -3.24 22.84 -31.62
CA SER A 205 -3.72 22.85 -33.01
C SER A 205 -4.64 21.67 -33.31
N PHE A 206 -4.36 20.49 -32.77
CA PHE A 206 -5.21 19.31 -32.94
C PHE A 206 -6.61 19.54 -32.36
N LEU A 207 -6.70 19.97 -31.09
CA LEU A 207 -8.00 20.25 -30.44
C LEU A 207 -8.76 21.36 -31.17
N THR A 208 -8.08 22.43 -31.56
CA THR A 208 -8.66 23.51 -32.38
C THR A 208 -9.22 22.97 -33.70
N SER A 209 -8.52 22.01 -34.32
CA SER A 209 -8.92 21.45 -35.61
C SER A 209 -10.19 20.60 -35.57
N ILE A 210 -10.56 20.05 -34.40
CA ILE A 210 -11.78 19.24 -34.19
C ILE A 210 -12.88 19.98 -33.43
N SER A 211 -12.56 21.13 -32.83
CA SER A 211 -13.54 21.99 -32.16
C SER A 211 -14.70 22.36 -33.11
N GLY A 212 -15.93 22.17 -32.64
CA GLY A 212 -17.16 22.36 -33.43
C GLY A 212 -17.42 21.31 -34.51
N ARG A 213 -16.59 20.25 -34.62
CA ARG A 213 -16.74 19.17 -35.61
C ARG A 213 -17.06 17.81 -34.99
N VAL A 214 -16.92 17.69 -33.68
CA VAL A 214 -17.39 16.55 -32.89
C VAL A 214 -18.68 16.92 -32.15
N SER A 215 -19.31 15.94 -31.49
CA SER A 215 -20.51 16.19 -30.68
C SER A 215 -20.26 17.27 -29.64
N ASN A 216 -21.25 18.15 -29.41
CA ASN A 216 -21.17 19.16 -28.35
C ASN A 216 -21.15 18.56 -26.93
N LYS A 217 -21.52 17.28 -26.79
CA LYS A 217 -21.41 16.53 -25.54
C LYS A 217 -20.00 15.99 -25.29
N THR A 218 -19.17 15.88 -26.34
CA THR A 218 -17.78 15.43 -26.21
C THR A 218 -16.94 16.57 -25.64
N LYS A 219 -16.34 16.33 -24.48
CA LYS A 219 -15.44 17.27 -23.81
C LYS A 219 -14.07 17.23 -24.46
N LEU A 220 -13.56 18.40 -24.83
CA LEU A 220 -12.21 18.57 -25.37
C LEU A 220 -11.27 18.96 -24.24
N VAL A 221 -10.25 18.16 -23.96
CA VAL A 221 -9.40 18.33 -22.77
C VAL A 221 -7.96 18.59 -23.19
N PHE A 222 -7.43 19.78 -22.86
CA PHE A 222 -6.04 20.10 -23.15
C PHE A 222 -5.12 19.46 -22.11
N ARG A 223 -4.22 18.58 -22.56
CA ARG A 223 -3.31 17.85 -21.67
C ARG A 223 -2.00 18.63 -21.51
N PHE A 224 -1.71 19.04 -20.28
CA PHE A 224 -0.42 19.62 -19.93
C PHE A 224 0.63 18.52 -19.74
N LEU A 225 1.85 18.75 -20.21
CA LEU A 225 3.02 17.91 -19.95
C LEU A 225 3.93 18.62 -18.93
N ASP A 226 5.25 18.42 -18.98
CA ASP A 226 6.16 19.19 -18.12
C ASP A 226 6.17 20.68 -18.45
N GLU A 227 6.30 21.54 -17.43
CA GLU A 227 6.18 23.00 -17.56
C GLU A 227 7.17 23.60 -18.56
N ALA A 228 8.37 23.03 -18.65
CA ALA A 228 9.43 23.48 -19.55
C ALA A 228 9.28 22.94 -20.98
N THR A 229 8.44 21.93 -21.19
CA THR A 229 8.24 21.33 -22.51
C THR A 229 7.47 22.30 -23.40
N LEU A 230 7.91 22.42 -24.66
CA LEU A 230 7.26 23.25 -25.67
C LEU A 230 6.04 22.52 -26.25
N GLU A 231 4.91 23.20 -26.28
CA GLU A 231 3.75 22.74 -27.04
C GLU A 231 4.06 22.89 -28.55
N PRO A 232 3.88 21.83 -29.35
CA PRO A 232 4.39 21.80 -30.74
C PRO A 232 3.83 22.89 -31.65
N SER A 233 2.60 23.33 -31.44
CA SER A 233 1.85 24.21 -32.35
C SER A 233 2.13 25.70 -32.10
N THR A 234 2.08 26.10 -30.84
CA THR A 234 2.21 27.48 -30.35
C THR A 234 3.66 27.86 -30.07
N LYS A 235 4.54 26.85 -29.91
CA LYS A 235 5.93 27.02 -29.46
C LYS A 235 6.05 27.75 -28.11
N GLN A 236 4.98 27.78 -27.33
CA GLN A 236 5.00 28.22 -25.93
C GLN A 236 5.26 27.01 -25.04
N THR A 237 5.84 27.24 -23.86
CA THR A 237 5.95 26.17 -22.88
C THR A 237 4.59 25.89 -22.23
N TYR A 238 4.35 24.65 -21.79
CA TYR A 238 3.12 24.32 -21.06
C TYR A 238 2.93 25.19 -19.81
N GLY A 239 4.02 25.53 -19.10
CA GLY A 239 3.97 26.45 -17.96
C GLY A 239 3.56 27.88 -18.33
N SER A 240 3.90 28.35 -19.54
CA SER A 240 3.42 29.64 -20.06
C SER A 240 1.94 29.59 -20.41
N MET A 241 1.50 28.51 -21.06
CA MET A 241 0.09 28.30 -21.41
C MET A 241 -0.80 28.16 -20.17
N LEU A 242 -0.28 27.57 -19.08
CA LEU A 242 -0.99 27.42 -17.82
C LEU A 242 -1.40 28.78 -17.21
N LYS A 243 -0.62 29.83 -17.47
CA LYS A 243 -0.91 31.20 -17.00
C LYS A 243 -1.96 31.92 -17.85
N ASN A 244 -2.38 31.34 -18.98
CA ASN A 244 -3.37 31.91 -19.89
C ASN A 244 -4.50 30.89 -20.19
N LEU A 245 -5.23 30.50 -19.14
CA LEU A 245 -6.34 29.55 -19.27
C LEU A 245 -7.50 30.08 -20.13
N THR A 246 -7.65 31.41 -20.23
CA THR A 246 -8.60 32.02 -21.17
C THR A 246 -8.29 31.69 -22.63
N PHE A 247 -7.00 31.60 -23.00
CA PHE A 247 -6.60 31.13 -24.33
C PHE A 247 -6.93 29.65 -24.50
N VAL A 248 -6.63 28.81 -23.50
CA VAL A 248 -6.96 27.36 -23.53
C VAL A 248 -8.46 27.13 -23.68
N LYS A 249 -9.29 27.94 -23.02
CA LYS A 249 -10.75 27.90 -23.11
C LYS A 249 -11.30 28.13 -24.52
N THR A 250 -10.52 28.73 -25.43
CA THR A 250 -10.97 28.95 -26.82
C THR A 250 -11.08 27.65 -27.63
N PHE A 251 -10.40 26.58 -27.20
CA PHE A 251 -10.38 25.29 -27.92
C PHE A 251 -10.62 24.06 -27.03
N ALA A 252 -10.68 24.22 -25.71
CA ALA A 252 -10.91 23.13 -24.75
C ALA A 252 -12.02 23.48 -23.74
N SER A 253 -12.71 22.45 -23.27
CA SER A 253 -13.69 22.53 -22.16
C SER A 253 -13.09 22.10 -20.81
N GLY A 254 -11.94 21.46 -20.81
CA GLY A 254 -11.19 21.12 -19.59
C GLY A 254 -9.70 21.00 -19.83
N ILE A 255 -8.95 20.75 -18.76
CA ILE A 255 -7.51 20.55 -18.76
C ILE A 255 -7.15 19.28 -17.96
N LEU A 256 -6.15 18.54 -18.43
CA LEU A 256 -5.57 17.39 -17.71
C LEU A 256 -4.15 17.76 -17.32
N VAL A 257 -3.85 17.81 -16.03
CA VAL A 257 -2.56 18.29 -15.51
C VAL A 257 -1.85 17.22 -14.67
N PRO A 258 -0.51 17.11 -14.75
CA PRO A 258 0.26 16.32 -13.80
C PRO A 258 -0.03 16.75 -12.37
N LYS A 259 -0.19 15.82 -11.42
CA LYS A 259 -0.55 16.14 -10.02
C LYS A 259 0.36 17.19 -9.36
N LYS A 260 1.64 17.24 -9.76
CA LYS A 260 2.63 18.24 -9.30
C LYS A 260 2.31 19.70 -9.65
N TYR A 261 1.44 19.95 -10.63
CA TYR A 261 0.97 21.30 -10.95
C TYR A 261 0.06 21.86 -9.85
N ILE A 262 -0.69 20.98 -9.20
CA ILE A 262 -1.64 21.33 -8.14
C ILE A 262 -0.91 21.33 -6.80
N TRP A 263 -0.19 20.24 -6.49
CA TRP A 263 0.62 20.08 -5.29
C TRP A 263 2.09 19.91 -5.68
N PRO A 264 2.88 20.99 -5.77
CA PRO A 264 4.30 20.88 -6.07
C PRO A 264 5.02 20.08 -4.99
N VAL A 265 6.03 19.32 -5.39
CA VAL A 265 6.83 18.48 -4.49
C VAL A 265 8.28 18.94 -4.54
N SER A 266 8.91 19.15 -3.38
CA SER A 266 10.33 19.51 -3.31
C SER A 266 11.23 18.32 -3.66
N PRO A 267 12.51 18.55 -4.03
CA PRO A 267 13.44 17.47 -4.33
C PRO A 267 13.66 16.45 -3.20
N ASP A 268 13.40 16.84 -1.94
CA ASP A 268 13.43 15.97 -0.76
C ASP A 268 12.08 15.24 -0.52
N ASN A 269 11.15 15.27 -1.48
CA ASN A 269 9.87 14.54 -1.52
C ASN A 269 8.79 15.02 -0.52
N TYR A 270 8.70 16.33 -0.28
CA TYR A 270 7.64 16.93 0.55
C TYR A 270 6.74 17.84 -0.27
N LEU A 271 5.46 17.84 0.06
CA LEU A 271 4.50 18.78 -0.52
C LEU A 271 4.89 20.23 -0.18
N GLN A 272 4.80 21.07 -1.19
CA GLN A 272 4.78 22.52 -1.08
C GLN A 272 3.33 23.01 -1.00
N PRO A 273 3.08 24.29 -0.67
CA PRO A 273 1.74 24.86 -0.76
C PRO A 273 1.11 24.60 -2.14
N TYR A 274 -0.17 24.21 -2.15
CA TYR A 274 -0.90 24.02 -3.40
C TYR A 274 -0.99 25.32 -4.20
N THR A 275 -1.09 25.18 -5.52
CA THR A 275 -1.23 26.32 -6.44
C THR A 275 -2.69 26.69 -6.65
N SER A 276 -2.97 27.89 -7.15
CA SER A 276 -4.33 28.35 -7.47
C SER A 276 -4.95 27.69 -8.72
N ILE A 277 -4.27 26.73 -9.34
CA ILE A 277 -4.62 26.27 -10.69
C ILE A 277 -6.03 25.67 -10.80
N VAL A 278 -6.52 25.00 -9.75
CA VAL A 278 -7.87 24.44 -9.71
C VAL A 278 -8.90 25.57 -9.75
N ASP A 279 -8.77 26.54 -8.84
CA ASP A 279 -9.65 27.71 -8.78
C ASP A 279 -9.59 28.55 -10.07
N ASP A 280 -8.39 28.71 -10.64
CA ASP A 280 -8.19 29.50 -11.85
C ASP A 280 -8.79 28.81 -13.09
N ALA A 281 -8.70 27.48 -13.17
CA ALA A 281 -9.39 26.69 -14.19
C ALA A 281 -10.90 26.82 -14.06
N HIS A 282 -11.45 26.67 -12.85
CA HIS A 282 -12.88 26.81 -12.60
C HIS A 282 -13.39 28.21 -12.91
N LYS A 283 -12.66 29.27 -12.54
CA LYS A 283 -12.98 30.66 -12.91
C LYS A 283 -12.97 30.88 -14.42
N ALA A 284 -12.09 30.20 -15.16
CA ALA A 284 -12.08 30.21 -16.62
C ALA A 284 -13.17 29.33 -17.26
N GLY A 285 -13.95 28.61 -16.44
CA GLY A 285 -14.97 27.66 -16.88
C GLY A 285 -14.38 26.39 -17.51
N LEU A 286 -13.19 25.99 -17.06
CA LEU A 286 -12.51 24.74 -17.46
C LEU A 286 -12.60 23.72 -16.32
N GLU A 287 -13.03 22.50 -16.65
CA GLU A 287 -12.86 21.36 -15.75
C GLU A 287 -11.36 21.03 -15.64
N ILE A 288 -10.89 20.60 -14.47
CA ILE A 288 -9.50 20.22 -14.22
C ILE A 288 -9.41 18.78 -13.73
N TYR A 289 -8.66 17.98 -14.46
CA TYR A 289 -8.39 16.57 -14.16
C TYR A 289 -6.94 16.42 -13.72
N ALA A 290 -6.70 15.67 -12.65
CA ALA A 290 -5.35 15.41 -12.15
C ALA A 290 -4.85 14.04 -12.64
N ALA A 291 -3.62 14.00 -13.16
CA ALA A 291 -2.97 12.82 -13.71
C ALA A 291 -1.82 12.33 -12.82
N ASP A 292 -1.27 11.17 -13.18
CA ASP A 292 -0.10 10.53 -12.57
C ASP A 292 -0.35 9.95 -11.16
N PHE A 293 -1.55 9.40 -10.97
CA PHE A 293 -1.89 8.62 -9.77
C PHE A 293 -1.54 7.14 -9.99
N ALA A 294 -0.71 6.61 -9.11
CA ALA A 294 -0.30 5.22 -9.06
C ALA A 294 0.03 4.86 -7.61
N ASN A 295 -0.47 3.72 -7.15
CA ASN A 295 -0.29 3.26 -5.77
C ASN A 295 1.11 2.67 -5.54
N ASP A 296 1.73 2.16 -6.61
CA ASP A 296 3.02 1.47 -6.60
C ASP A 296 4.20 2.40 -6.91
N PHE A 297 4.11 3.64 -6.44
CA PHE A 297 5.13 4.67 -6.61
C PHE A 297 5.48 5.35 -5.29
N THR A 298 6.64 6.00 -5.22
CA THR A 298 7.03 6.78 -4.05
C THR A 298 6.14 8.01 -3.90
N LEU A 299 5.20 7.96 -2.96
CA LEU A 299 4.35 9.10 -2.59
C LEU A 299 5.15 10.10 -1.75
N SER A 300 4.66 11.34 -1.68
CA SER A 300 5.23 12.34 -0.77
C SER A 300 5.13 11.87 0.69
N TYR A 301 6.16 12.20 1.48
CA TYR A 301 6.18 11.90 2.92
C TYR A 301 5.00 12.50 3.69
N ASN A 302 4.35 13.53 3.16
CA ASN A 302 3.15 14.12 3.74
C ASN A 302 1.93 13.19 3.72
N HIS A 303 1.94 12.17 2.86
CA HIS A 303 0.87 11.18 2.77
C HIS A 303 1.19 9.87 3.49
N SER A 304 2.35 9.75 4.15
CA SER A 304 2.77 8.53 4.87
C SER A 304 2.57 7.25 4.04
N TYR A 305 2.90 7.32 2.74
CA TYR A 305 2.73 6.25 1.75
C TYR A 305 1.29 5.74 1.52
N ASP A 306 0.28 6.51 1.90
CA ASP A 306 -1.12 6.14 1.75
C ASP A 306 -1.75 6.76 0.48
N PRO A 307 -2.06 5.96 -0.55
CA PRO A 307 -2.58 6.47 -1.82
C PRO A 307 -4.02 7.00 -1.71
N LEU A 308 -4.80 6.53 -0.74
CA LEU A 308 -6.13 7.07 -0.49
C LEU A 308 -6.05 8.45 0.16
N THR A 309 -5.08 8.67 1.06
CA THR A 309 -4.78 10.02 1.58
C THR A 309 -4.36 10.97 0.45
N GLU A 310 -3.51 10.51 -0.48
CA GLU A 310 -3.15 11.31 -1.65
C GLU A 310 -4.40 11.67 -2.44
N SER A 311 -5.24 10.70 -2.80
CA SER A 311 -6.48 10.95 -3.56
C SER A 311 -7.39 11.99 -2.87
N LEU A 312 -7.65 11.83 -1.57
CA LEU A 312 -8.44 12.78 -0.77
C LEU A 312 -7.86 14.21 -0.80
N SER A 313 -6.54 14.37 -0.85
CA SER A 313 -5.91 15.69 -0.92
C SER A 313 -6.20 16.48 -2.21
N PHE A 314 -6.74 15.83 -3.25
CA PHE A 314 -7.16 16.48 -4.50
C PHE A 314 -8.68 16.66 -4.62
N ILE A 315 -9.48 15.92 -3.85
CA ILE A 315 -10.94 15.91 -4.01
C ILE A 315 -11.70 16.41 -2.78
N ASP A 316 -11.13 16.28 -1.58
CA ASP A 316 -11.79 16.56 -0.30
C ASP A 316 -10.80 17.09 0.74
N ASN A 317 -10.12 18.20 0.41
CA ASN A 317 -9.15 18.86 1.29
C ASN A 317 -9.71 20.11 1.99
N GLY A 318 -11.00 20.43 1.77
CA GLY A 318 -11.67 21.61 2.30
C GLY A 318 -11.38 22.92 1.55
N ALA A 319 -10.39 22.97 0.66
CA ALA A 319 -10.05 24.13 -0.17
C ALA A 319 -10.69 24.05 -1.56
N PHE A 320 -10.44 22.97 -2.30
CA PHE A 320 -10.88 22.75 -3.69
C PHE A 320 -11.20 21.26 -3.95
N SER A 321 -11.80 20.97 -5.12
CA SER A 321 -11.91 19.60 -5.65
C SER A 321 -11.58 19.60 -7.14
N VAL A 322 -10.68 18.72 -7.59
CA VAL A 322 -10.51 18.47 -9.03
C VAL A 322 -11.74 17.77 -9.60
N ASP A 323 -12.03 17.98 -10.89
CA ASP A 323 -13.17 17.38 -11.60
C ASP A 323 -12.97 15.90 -11.92
N GLY A 324 -11.76 15.38 -11.76
CA GLY A 324 -11.50 13.94 -11.81
C GLY A 324 -10.04 13.55 -11.67
N ILE A 325 -9.82 12.25 -11.48
CA ILE A 325 -8.50 11.62 -11.30
C ILE A 325 -8.27 10.60 -12.40
N LEU A 326 -7.15 10.75 -13.13
CA LEU A 326 -6.61 9.74 -14.04
C LEU A 326 -5.59 8.88 -13.28
N THR A 327 -5.88 7.58 -13.16
CA THR A 327 -5.12 6.65 -12.33
C THR A 327 -4.90 5.31 -13.01
N ASP A 328 -3.81 4.64 -12.63
CA ASP A 328 -3.54 3.24 -12.97
C ASP A 328 -4.31 2.25 -12.05
N PHE A 329 -4.81 2.73 -10.90
CA PHE A 329 -5.49 1.97 -9.84
C PHE A 329 -6.87 2.58 -9.54
N PRO A 330 -7.91 2.29 -10.34
CA PRO A 330 -9.21 2.96 -10.21
C PRO A 330 -10.00 2.63 -8.93
N VAL A 331 -9.63 1.57 -8.19
CA VAL A 331 -10.25 1.23 -6.90
C VAL A 331 -10.02 2.32 -5.86
N THR A 332 -8.78 2.80 -5.69
CA THR A 332 -8.44 3.79 -4.65
C THR A 332 -9.23 5.09 -4.74
N PRO A 333 -9.35 5.78 -5.89
CA PRO A 333 -10.23 6.95 -5.97
C PRO A 333 -11.72 6.58 -5.90
N SER A 334 -12.11 5.36 -6.30
CA SER A 334 -13.50 4.88 -6.08
C SER A 334 -13.84 4.80 -4.60
N GLU A 335 -12.95 4.21 -3.79
CA GLU A 335 -13.05 4.19 -2.33
C GLU A 335 -13.04 5.63 -1.78
N ALA A 336 -12.06 6.44 -2.18
CA ALA A 336 -11.91 7.82 -1.74
C ALA A 336 -13.21 8.63 -1.91
N ILE A 337 -13.81 8.60 -3.10
CA ILE A 337 -15.04 9.33 -3.43
C ILE A 337 -16.26 8.70 -2.77
N GLY A 338 -16.41 7.37 -2.87
CA GLY A 338 -17.64 6.67 -2.51
C GLY A 338 -17.81 6.39 -1.02
N CYS A 339 -16.72 6.31 -0.27
CA CYS A 339 -16.74 5.82 1.11
C CYS A 339 -15.94 6.66 2.11
N PHE A 340 -15.03 7.51 1.63
CA PHE A 340 -14.02 8.18 2.46
C PHE A 340 -13.99 9.71 2.36
N ALA A 341 -14.82 10.30 1.51
CA ALA A 341 -15.02 11.74 1.47
C ALA A 341 -16.02 12.21 2.53
N ASN A 342 -15.87 13.45 2.99
CA ASN A 342 -16.72 14.12 3.97
C ASN A 342 -16.87 13.36 5.30
N LEU A 343 -15.85 12.61 5.72
CA LEU A 343 -15.90 11.85 6.96
C LEU A 343 -16.00 12.78 8.17
N ASN A 344 -16.95 12.49 9.05
CA ASN A 344 -17.04 13.17 10.33
C ASN A 344 -15.93 12.68 11.28
N LYS A 345 -14.97 13.55 11.56
CA LYS A 345 -13.83 13.27 12.45
C LYS A 345 -14.20 13.23 13.94
N SER A 346 -15.44 13.56 14.33
CA SER A 346 -15.83 13.76 15.73
C SER A 346 -16.19 12.49 16.52
N ASN A 347 -16.28 11.31 15.90
CA ASN A 347 -16.79 10.11 16.57
C ASN A 347 -15.67 9.27 17.18
N THR A 348 -15.40 9.40 18.48
CA THR A 348 -14.52 8.51 19.25
C THR A 348 -15.24 7.19 19.54
N ASP A 349 -15.29 6.30 18.53
CA ASP A 349 -15.72 4.92 18.71
C ASP A 349 -14.50 4.01 18.92
N HIS A 350 -14.44 3.33 20.07
CA HIS A 350 -13.46 2.29 20.41
C HIS A 350 -13.96 0.87 20.10
N GLY A 351 -15.02 0.73 19.30
CA GLY A 351 -15.54 -0.54 18.80
C GLY A 351 -14.61 -1.24 17.79
N LYS A 352 -15.08 -2.31 17.13
CA LYS A 352 -14.27 -3.08 16.18
C LYS A 352 -14.09 -2.37 14.82
N PRO A 353 -12.95 -2.54 14.13
CA PRO A 353 -11.74 -3.19 14.63
C PRO A 353 -11.08 -2.32 15.71
N LEU A 354 -10.48 -2.97 16.71
CA LEU A 354 -9.61 -2.32 17.68
C LEU A 354 -8.31 -1.89 16.97
N ILE A 355 -7.91 -0.63 17.09
CA ILE A 355 -6.68 -0.08 16.50
C ILE A 355 -5.60 -0.08 17.58
N ILE A 356 -4.62 -0.95 17.44
CA ILE A 356 -3.48 -1.06 18.33
C ILE A 356 -2.27 -0.48 17.58
N SER A 357 -1.54 0.47 18.17
CA SER A 357 -0.29 0.94 17.57
C SER A 357 0.76 -0.15 17.57
N HIS A 358 1.72 -0.09 16.65
CA HIS A 358 2.94 -0.88 16.71
C HIS A 358 4.12 0.05 16.96
N ASN A 359 4.60 0.07 18.20
CA ASN A 359 5.59 1.00 18.74
C ASN A 359 5.16 2.48 18.63
N GLY A 360 3.88 2.78 18.79
CA GLY A 360 3.29 4.09 18.45
C GLY A 360 3.08 4.25 16.93
N ALA A 361 3.05 5.49 16.43
CA ALA A 361 2.98 5.77 14.99
C ALA A 361 4.38 5.61 14.35
N SER A 362 4.92 4.40 14.44
CA SER A 362 6.31 4.09 14.07
C SER A 362 6.59 4.20 12.56
N GLY A 363 5.53 4.30 11.75
CA GLY A 363 5.56 4.68 10.34
C GLY A 363 5.98 6.13 10.08
N ASP A 364 5.71 7.02 11.04
CA ASP A 364 5.97 8.46 10.92
C ASP A 364 7.17 8.92 11.77
N TYR A 365 7.40 8.29 12.93
CA TYR A 365 8.45 8.64 13.89
C TYR A 365 9.23 7.42 14.37
N PRO A 366 10.44 7.59 14.95
CA PRO A 366 11.10 6.51 15.67
C PRO A 366 10.18 5.89 16.72
N GLY A 367 9.95 4.59 16.64
CA GLY A 367 9.01 3.89 17.51
C GLY A 367 9.41 3.96 18.99
N CYS A 368 8.43 3.78 19.87
CA CYS A 368 8.58 3.87 21.33
C CYS A 368 9.09 5.23 21.85
N THR A 369 8.90 6.30 21.10
CA THR A 369 9.22 7.68 21.53
C THR A 369 7.97 8.45 21.94
N ASP A 370 8.17 9.51 22.72
CA ASP A 370 7.13 10.49 23.06
C ASP A 370 6.36 11.00 21.84
N LEU A 371 7.06 11.32 20.73
CA LEU A 371 6.45 11.76 19.48
C LEU A 371 5.65 10.66 18.78
N ALA A 372 6.18 9.42 18.73
CA ALA A 372 5.45 8.31 18.12
C ALA A 372 4.16 7.99 18.88
N TYR A 373 4.18 8.04 20.22
CA TYR A 373 2.99 7.81 21.03
C TYR A 373 1.98 8.96 20.95
N GLN A 374 2.46 10.21 21.00
CA GLN A 374 1.58 11.36 20.82
C GLN A 374 0.89 11.32 19.45
N LYS A 375 1.64 11.03 18.38
CA LYS A 375 1.07 10.87 17.04
C LYS A 375 0.08 9.72 16.94
N ALA A 376 0.34 8.57 17.58
CA ALA A 376 -0.61 7.45 17.60
C ALA A 376 -1.94 7.81 18.27
N VAL A 377 -1.89 8.56 19.38
CA VAL A 377 -3.10 9.07 20.04
C VAL A 377 -3.83 10.05 19.14
N ASP A 378 -3.12 11.03 18.56
CA ASP A 378 -3.72 12.05 17.68
C ASP A 378 -4.33 11.43 16.41
N ASP A 379 -3.74 10.35 15.93
CA ASP A 379 -4.22 9.55 14.79
C ASP A 379 -5.40 8.64 15.14
N GLY A 380 -5.77 8.53 16.42
CA GLY A 380 -6.93 7.79 16.88
C GLY A 380 -6.69 6.30 17.10
N ALA A 381 -5.50 5.90 17.54
CA ALA A 381 -5.28 4.56 18.10
C ALA A 381 -6.21 4.33 19.30
N ASP A 382 -6.80 3.13 19.40
CA ASP A 382 -7.62 2.74 20.55
C ASP A 382 -6.74 2.23 21.70
N VAL A 383 -5.59 1.64 21.37
CA VAL A 383 -4.59 1.12 22.30
C VAL A 383 -3.20 1.52 21.80
N ILE A 384 -2.35 2.00 22.70
CA ILE A 384 -0.91 2.17 22.42
C ILE A 384 -0.10 1.10 23.13
N ASP A 385 0.96 0.65 22.47
CA ASP A 385 1.79 -0.48 22.90
C ASP A 385 3.14 -0.05 23.46
N CYS A 386 3.68 -0.77 24.43
CA CYS A 386 5.05 -0.61 24.92
C CYS A 386 5.69 -1.99 25.05
N PRO A 387 6.52 -2.41 24.09
CA PRO A 387 7.41 -3.55 24.27
C PRO A 387 8.47 -3.20 25.30
N VAL A 388 8.48 -3.93 26.42
CA VAL A 388 9.31 -3.61 27.57
C VAL A 388 10.63 -4.33 27.47
N GLN A 389 11.71 -3.55 27.48
CA GLN A 389 13.08 -4.02 27.62
C GLN A 389 13.66 -3.54 28.96
N ILE A 390 14.78 -4.12 29.38
CA ILE A 390 15.47 -3.74 30.61
C ILE A 390 16.86 -3.17 30.29
N THR A 391 17.25 -2.10 30.98
CA THR A 391 18.62 -1.55 30.94
C THR A 391 19.54 -2.28 31.92
N LYS A 392 20.84 -2.03 31.82
CA LYS A 392 21.87 -2.61 32.70
C LYS A 392 21.62 -2.36 34.19
N ASP A 393 21.08 -1.18 34.51
CA ASP A 393 20.73 -0.72 35.85
C ASP A 393 19.30 -1.12 36.27
N GLY A 394 18.64 -2.01 35.51
CA GLY A 394 17.35 -2.59 35.89
C GLY A 394 16.16 -1.65 35.69
N ILE A 395 16.28 -0.65 34.82
CA ILE A 395 15.19 0.29 34.51
C ILE A 395 14.38 -0.27 33.32
N PRO A 396 13.05 -0.49 33.47
CA PRO A 396 12.20 -0.89 32.35
C PRO A 396 11.97 0.27 31.38
N VAL A 397 12.14 0.01 30.08
CA VAL A 397 12.03 1.01 28.99
C VAL A 397 11.14 0.50 27.87
N CYS A 398 10.43 1.40 27.20
CA CYS A 398 9.68 1.06 25.99
C CYS A 398 10.65 1.04 24.81
N MET A 399 10.83 -0.13 24.19
CA MET A 399 11.71 -0.28 23.04
C MET A 399 11.33 -1.52 22.22
N GLY A 400 11.05 -1.30 20.93
CA GLY A 400 10.59 -2.35 20.01
C GLY A 400 11.60 -3.46 19.68
N SER A 401 12.85 -3.35 20.13
CA SER A 401 13.86 -4.42 20.04
C SER A 401 14.81 -4.33 21.23
N ILE A 402 15.22 -5.49 21.76
CA ILE A 402 16.28 -5.59 22.76
C ILE A 402 17.66 -5.26 22.19
N ASN A 403 17.81 -5.30 20.87
CA ASN A 403 19.01 -4.91 20.15
C ASN A 403 18.95 -3.43 19.74
N LEU A 404 19.79 -2.62 20.38
CA LEU A 404 19.86 -1.18 20.16
C LEU A 404 20.26 -0.82 18.72
N MET A 405 20.83 -1.75 17.93
CA MET A 405 21.20 -1.48 16.54
C MET A 405 19.99 -1.30 15.62
N ASP A 406 18.84 -1.87 15.98
CA ASP A 406 17.66 -1.88 15.11
C ASP A 406 16.90 -0.55 15.15
N GLY A 407 16.84 0.07 16.34
CA GLY A 407 16.03 1.27 16.61
C GLY A 407 16.79 2.49 17.11
N THR A 408 18.13 2.49 17.12
CA THR A 408 18.93 3.63 17.64
C THR A 408 20.17 3.92 16.81
N THR A 409 20.90 4.97 17.22
CA THR A 409 22.21 5.34 16.65
C THR A 409 23.40 4.63 17.32
N VAL A 410 23.21 3.53 18.07
CA VAL A 410 24.28 2.86 18.85
C VAL A 410 25.49 2.49 18.00
N ALA A 411 25.29 2.08 16.75
CA ALA A 411 26.36 1.72 15.81
C ALA A 411 27.30 2.88 15.47
N LYS A 412 26.88 4.13 15.74
CA LYS A 412 27.67 5.36 15.54
C LYS A 412 28.11 6.00 16.86
N SER A 413 27.98 5.27 17.97
CA SER A 413 28.31 5.73 19.32
C SER A 413 29.60 5.06 19.84
N PRO A 414 30.18 5.53 20.97
CA PRO A 414 31.29 4.85 21.64
C PRO A 414 30.97 3.40 22.03
N PHE A 415 29.69 3.02 22.13
CA PHE A 415 29.27 1.67 22.51
C PHE A 415 29.28 0.67 21.34
N ALA A 416 29.60 1.11 20.12
CA ALA A 416 29.76 0.19 18.98
C ALA A 416 30.85 -0.87 19.21
N SER A 417 31.80 -0.62 20.12
CA SER A 417 32.81 -1.62 20.52
C SER A 417 32.24 -2.76 21.39
N GLN A 418 31.00 -2.65 21.88
CA GLN A 418 30.34 -3.67 22.70
C GLN A 418 29.51 -4.65 21.85
N ILE A 419 29.59 -4.56 20.53
CA ILE A 419 28.87 -5.47 19.62
C ILE A 419 29.26 -6.92 19.92
N ALA A 420 28.24 -7.76 20.13
CA ALA A 420 28.38 -9.19 20.36
C ALA A 420 27.22 -9.96 19.72
N VAL A 421 27.39 -11.28 19.56
CA VAL A 421 26.30 -12.19 19.22
C VAL A 421 25.80 -12.85 20.50
N MET A 422 24.50 -12.78 20.77
CA MET A 422 23.88 -13.47 21.91
C MET A 422 22.84 -14.47 21.41
N LYS A 423 23.29 -15.71 21.18
CA LYS A 423 22.49 -16.76 20.52
C LYS A 423 21.17 -17.08 21.24
N ASP A 424 21.12 -16.89 22.56
CA ASP A 424 19.92 -17.15 23.37
C ASP A 424 18.82 -16.08 23.18
N ILE A 425 19.16 -14.95 22.54
CA ILE A 425 18.22 -13.91 22.13
C ILE A 425 18.07 -13.92 20.62
N GLN A 426 19.18 -13.76 19.90
CA GLN A 426 19.22 -13.65 18.45
C GLN A 426 20.62 -13.99 17.89
N SER A 427 20.65 -14.57 16.69
CA SER A 427 21.89 -15.00 16.04
C SER A 427 22.58 -13.89 15.22
N VAL A 428 22.32 -12.61 15.52
CA VAL A 428 22.91 -11.45 14.83
C VAL A 428 23.75 -10.61 15.78
N LEU A 429 24.68 -9.84 15.21
CA LEU A 429 25.50 -8.87 15.94
C LEU A 429 24.63 -7.75 16.50
N GLY A 430 24.80 -7.43 17.77
CA GLY A 430 24.01 -6.41 18.45
C GLY A 430 24.74 -5.77 19.62
N VAL A 431 24.27 -4.58 20.00
CA VAL A 431 24.48 -4.01 21.33
C VAL A 431 23.13 -4.04 22.02
N PHE A 432 23.04 -4.68 23.17
CA PHE A 432 21.75 -4.98 23.79
C PHE A 432 21.40 -3.95 24.86
N THR A 433 20.11 -3.74 25.13
CA THR A 433 19.65 -2.74 26.11
C THR A 433 20.29 -2.94 27.49
N PHE A 434 20.47 -4.18 27.92
CA PHE A 434 21.08 -4.53 29.20
C PHE A 434 22.62 -4.40 29.23
N ASN A 435 23.26 -4.00 28.13
CA ASN A 435 24.68 -3.63 28.13
C ASN A 435 24.90 -2.19 28.63
N LEU A 436 23.89 -1.33 28.54
CA LEU A 436 23.98 0.10 28.81
C LEU A 436 23.05 0.50 29.96
N THR A 437 23.47 1.48 30.77
CA THR A 437 22.55 2.09 31.75
C THR A 437 21.52 2.97 31.03
N TRP A 438 20.40 3.29 31.69
CA TRP A 438 19.46 4.27 31.15
C TRP A 438 20.16 5.60 30.81
N GLU A 439 21.05 6.05 31.68
CA GLU A 439 21.81 7.28 31.50
C GLU A 439 22.73 7.22 30.26
N ASP A 440 23.39 6.09 30.02
CA ASP A 440 24.20 5.86 28.82
C ASP A 440 23.35 5.97 27.55
N ILE A 441 22.14 5.38 27.55
CA ILE A 441 21.22 5.40 26.40
C ILE A 441 20.79 6.83 26.10
N VAL A 442 20.22 7.55 27.08
CA VAL A 442 19.63 8.88 26.82
C VAL A 442 20.68 9.96 26.54
N LYS A 443 21.91 9.83 27.06
CA LYS A 443 22.96 10.82 26.82
C LYS A 443 23.70 10.62 25.50
N ASN A 444 23.87 9.38 25.05
CA ASN A 444 24.78 9.07 23.95
C ASN A 444 24.07 8.58 22.69
N LEU A 445 22.82 8.12 22.79
CA LEU A 445 22.07 7.57 21.67
C LEU A 445 20.94 8.50 21.25
N LYS A 446 20.50 8.35 20.01
CA LYS A 446 19.23 8.89 19.53
C LYS A 446 18.33 7.76 19.06
N PRO A 447 17.00 7.87 19.24
CA PRO A 447 16.06 7.02 18.55
C PRO A 447 16.30 7.07 17.04
N LYS A 448 16.00 5.99 16.32
CA LYS A 448 16.13 5.91 14.87
C LYS A 448 14.87 5.26 14.30
N ILE A 449 14.26 5.91 13.30
CA ILE A 449 13.10 5.35 12.62
C ILE A 449 13.47 4.06 11.90
N SER A 450 12.60 3.05 12.00
CA SER A 450 12.74 1.82 11.24
C SER A 450 12.53 2.10 9.77
N THR A 451 13.16 1.32 8.89
CA THR A 451 12.92 1.41 7.45
C THR A 451 13.02 0.00 6.86
N PRO A 452 11.96 -0.81 7.02
CA PRO A 452 12.00 -2.23 6.66
C PRO A 452 12.24 -2.47 5.16
N LEU A 453 11.87 -1.52 4.31
CA LEU A 453 11.92 -1.63 2.84
C LEU A 453 13.01 -0.74 2.22
N SER A 454 14.07 -0.41 2.98
CA SER A 454 15.19 0.41 2.51
C SER A 454 15.95 -0.19 1.32
N THR A 455 15.94 -1.52 1.16
CA THR A 455 16.50 -2.21 -0.02
C THR A 455 15.81 -1.83 -1.33
N PHE A 456 14.57 -1.33 -1.25
CA PHE A 456 13.77 -0.87 -2.38
C PHE A 456 13.72 0.67 -2.49
N ALA A 457 14.60 1.38 -1.78
CA ALA A 457 14.61 2.84 -1.67
C ALA A 457 13.28 3.44 -1.13
N LEU A 458 12.53 2.67 -0.36
CA LEU A 458 11.34 3.14 0.37
C LEU A 458 11.73 3.51 1.81
N ASP A 459 12.43 4.64 1.93
CA ASP A 459 12.87 5.20 3.20
C ASP A 459 11.73 5.91 3.94
N ARG A 460 11.44 5.58 5.20
CA ARG A 460 10.50 6.38 6.02
C ARG A 460 11.01 7.81 6.22
N ASN A 461 10.10 8.71 6.57
CA ASN A 461 10.30 10.17 6.60
C ASN A 461 11.69 10.59 7.16
N PRO A 462 12.61 11.05 6.28
CA PRO A 462 13.96 11.40 6.69
C PRO A 462 14.06 12.59 7.64
N ARG A 463 13.09 13.53 7.63
CA ARG A 463 13.08 14.69 8.55
C ARG A 463 12.88 14.27 10.00
N TYR A 464 12.19 13.15 10.23
CA TYR A 464 11.95 12.61 11.56
C TYR A 464 12.86 11.44 11.94
N ARG A 465 13.87 11.14 11.12
CA ARG A 465 14.76 9.98 11.25
C ARG A 465 15.27 9.72 12.67
N ASN A 466 15.57 10.77 13.43
CA ASN A 466 16.05 10.69 14.81
C ASN A 466 15.27 11.57 15.80
N ALA A 467 14.01 11.86 15.49
CA ALA A 467 13.17 12.71 16.33
C ALA A 467 12.60 11.94 17.55
N GLY A 468 12.23 12.69 18.59
CA GLY A 468 11.63 12.16 19.82
C GLY A 468 12.66 11.76 20.88
N ASN A 469 12.13 11.49 22.07
CA ASN A 469 12.87 11.07 23.26
C ASN A 469 12.52 9.62 23.62
N PHE A 470 13.51 8.87 24.11
CA PHE A 470 13.28 7.55 24.68
C PHE A 470 12.35 7.65 25.90
N MET A 471 11.54 6.62 26.13
CA MET A 471 10.62 6.57 27.27
C MET A 471 10.95 5.39 28.18
N ARG A 472 11.01 5.65 29.50
CA ARG A 472 10.87 4.57 30.49
C ARG A 472 9.44 4.07 30.48
N LEU A 473 9.23 2.85 30.96
CA LEU A 473 7.87 2.33 31.15
C LEU A 473 7.05 3.29 32.05
N SER A 474 7.65 3.85 33.10
CA SER A 474 6.97 4.84 33.95
C SER A 474 6.52 6.09 33.19
N ASP A 475 7.37 6.61 32.30
CA ASP A 475 7.06 7.81 31.52
C ASP A 475 5.90 7.54 30.55
N PHE A 476 5.88 6.35 29.93
CA PHE A 476 4.79 5.91 29.05
C PHE A 476 3.47 5.74 29.81
N LEU A 477 3.51 5.12 31.00
CA LEU A 477 2.33 4.95 31.85
C LEU A 477 1.79 6.31 32.33
N ASP A 478 2.66 7.24 32.70
CA ASP A 478 2.21 8.59 33.08
C ASP A 478 1.64 9.36 31.90
N PHE A 479 2.25 9.24 30.72
CA PHE A 479 1.74 9.85 29.48
C PHE A 479 0.34 9.36 29.09
N SER A 480 0.07 8.06 29.26
CA SER A 480 -1.13 7.42 28.70
C SER A 480 -2.40 7.64 29.53
N LYS A 481 -2.32 7.86 30.84
CA LYS A 481 -3.48 7.99 31.75
C LYS A 481 -4.52 9.03 31.34
N ASP A 482 -4.06 10.17 30.81
CA ASP A 482 -4.90 11.32 30.48
C ASP A 482 -5.29 11.37 29.00
N LYS A 483 -5.10 10.27 28.26
CA LYS A 483 -5.40 10.16 26.84
C LYS A 483 -6.70 9.39 26.61
N ASP A 484 -7.38 9.74 25.52
CA ASP A 484 -8.60 9.06 25.06
C ASP A 484 -8.26 7.71 24.42
N LEU A 485 -7.87 6.77 25.27
CA LEU A 485 -7.50 5.40 24.91
C LEU A 485 -8.42 4.42 25.62
N SER A 486 -8.76 3.33 24.93
CA SER A 486 -9.48 2.20 25.52
C SER A 486 -8.57 1.31 26.38
N GLY A 487 -7.25 1.35 26.15
CA GLY A 487 -6.27 0.58 26.89
C GLY A 487 -4.82 0.83 26.49
N ILE A 488 -3.92 0.13 27.16
CA ILE A 488 -2.51 0.02 26.83
C ILE A 488 -2.14 -1.46 26.64
N MET A 489 -1.16 -1.72 25.78
CA MET A 489 -0.60 -3.05 25.59
C MET A 489 0.87 -3.08 26.02
N ILE A 490 1.22 -3.95 26.97
CA ILE A 490 2.60 -4.14 27.40
C ILE A 490 3.09 -5.48 26.87
N SER A 491 4.12 -5.46 26.02
CA SER A 491 4.69 -6.67 25.43
C SER A 491 5.97 -7.08 26.16
N ILE A 492 6.11 -8.37 26.47
CA ILE A 492 7.26 -8.93 27.18
C ILE A 492 7.80 -10.11 26.39
N GLU A 493 9.11 -10.10 26.15
CA GLU A 493 9.84 -11.17 25.47
C GLU A 493 11.13 -11.51 26.23
N HIS A 494 11.72 -12.65 25.92
CA HIS A 494 13.02 -13.10 26.48
C HIS A 494 13.05 -13.18 28.02
N ALA A 495 11.90 -13.30 28.69
CA ALA A 495 11.81 -13.20 30.15
C ALA A 495 12.62 -14.29 30.88
N ALA A 496 12.64 -15.53 30.35
CA ALA A 496 13.42 -16.62 30.93
C ALA A 496 14.93 -16.33 30.92
N PHE A 497 15.45 -15.88 29.77
CA PHE A 497 16.85 -15.46 29.64
C PHE A 497 17.20 -14.33 30.61
N LEU A 498 16.37 -13.29 30.68
CA LEU A 498 16.60 -12.14 31.56
C LEU A 498 16.60 -12.55 33.05
N ALA A 499 15.79 -13.52 33.45
CA ALA A 499 15.76 -14.04 34.81
C ALA A 499 16.98 -14.91 35.14
N GLU A 500 17.35 -15.85 34.28
CA GLU A 500 18.44 -16.81 34.52
C GLU A 500 19.82 -16.17 34.43
N GLU A 501 20.05 -15.42 33.35
CA GLU A 501 21.38 -14.92 33.01
C GLU A 501 21.66 -13.56 33.67
N LEU A 502 20.63 -12.71 33.79
CA LEU A 502 20.81 -11.33 34.27
C LEU A 502 20.16 -11.07 35.64
N GLY A 503 19.33 -11.98 36.15
CA GLY A 503 18.64 -11.82 37.44
C GLY A 503 17.51 -10.80 37.42
N PHE A 504 16.94 -10.48 36.25
CA PHE A 504 15.80 -9.57 36.13
C PHE A 504 14.48 -10.34 35.99
N ASP A 505 13.58 -10.13 36.94
CA ASP A 505 12.20 -10.63 36.85
C ASP A 505 11.32 -9.62 36.11
N MET A 506 11.12 -9.84 34.80
CA MET A 506 10.37 -8.91 33.95
C MET A 506 8.89 -8.81 34.34
N VAL A 507 8.29 -9.91 34.83
CA VAL A 507 6.88 -9.92 35.23
C VAL A 507 6.70 -9.05 36.47
N ASP A 508 7.52 -9.26 37.49
CA ASP A 508 7.47 -8.48 38.73
C ASP A 508 7.82 -7.00 38.48
N ALA A 509 8.78 -6.72 37.60
CA ALA A 509 9.16 -5.36 37.24
C ALA A 509 8.00 -4.58 36.59
N VAL A 510 7.28 -5.20 35.66
CA VAL A 510 6.12 -4.59 34.97
C VAL A 510 4.94 -4.42 35.93
N ILE A 511 4.61 -5.43 36.74
CA ILE A 511 3.54 -5.33 37.75
C ILE A 511 3.83 -4.17 38.71
N LYS A 512 5.07 -4.10 39.22
CA LYS A 512 5.49 -3.01 40.12
C LYS A 512 5.38 -1.64 39.47
N ALA A 513 5.76 -1.51 38.19
CA ALA A 513 5.65 -0.25 37.47
C ALA A 513 4.18 0.18 37.27
N LEU A 514 3.30 -0.76 36.91
CA LEU A 514 1.86 -0.52 36.79
C LEU A 514 1.23 -0.12 38.14
N ASP A 515 1.58 -0.83 39.21
CA ASP A 515 1.10 -0.55 40.57
C ASP A 515 1.56 0.83 41.06
N ALA A 516 2.85 1.15 40.88
CA ALA A 516 3.41 2.45 41.25
C ALA A 516 2.76 3.60 40.46
N SER A 517 2.40 3.33 39.21
CA SER A 517 1.69 4.28 38.35
C SER A 517 0.19 4.33 38.67
N GLY A 518 -0.34 3.51 39.58
CA GLY A 518 -1.76 3.51 39.95
C GLY A 518 -2.69 2.90 38.90
N TYR A 519 -2.16 2.18 37.91
CA TYR A 519 -2.96 1.51 36.87
C TYR A 519 -3.89 0.42 37.45
N ASN A 520 -3.54 -0.12 38.61
CA ASN A 520 -4.36 -1.06 39.38
C ASN A 520 -5.60 -0.42 40.06
N LYS A 521 -5.68 0.92 40.12
CA LYS A 521 -6.77 1.67 40.78
C LYS A 521 -7.75 2.31 39.80
N GLN A 522 -7.42 2.35 38.52
CA GLN A 522 -8.27 2.92 37.48
C GLN A 522 -8.96 1.81 36.68
N THR A 523 -10.13 2.11 36.10
CA THR A 523 -10.89 1.19 35.25
C THR A 523 -11.22 1.78 33.88
N ALA A 524 -10.70 2.97 33.57
CA ALA A 524 -10.93 3.67 32.31
C ALA A 524 -10.19 3.00 31.15
N GLN A 525 -8.95 2.55 31.40
CA GLN A 525 -8.07 1.93 30.41
C GLN A 525 -7.83 0.47 30.78
N LYS A 526 -8.03 -0.42 29.81
CA LYS A 526 -7.65 -1.83 29.95
C LYS A 526 -6.13 -1.99 29.91
N ILE A 527 -5.62 -2.97 30.63
CA ILE A 527 -4.22 -3.38 30.57
C ILE A 527 -4.19 -4.72 29.83
N MET A 528 -3.51 -4.73 28.70
CA MET A 528 -3.29 -5.92 27.89
C MET A 528 -1.82 -6.33 28.02
N ILE A 529 -1.55 -7.59 28.33
CA ILE A 529 -0.18 -8.14 28.34
C ILE A 529 -0.03 -9.05 27.13
N GLN A 530 0.96 -8.77 26.29
CA GLN A 530 1.30 -9.59 25.14
C GLN A 530 2.65 -10.30 25.35
N SER A 531 2.76 -11.54 24.90
CA SER A 531 4.02 -12.30 24.93
C SER A 531 3.97 -13.45 23.93
N THR A 532 5.12 -13.76 23.33
CA THR A 532 5.35 -15.01 22.59
C THR A 532 5.56 -16.20 23.53
N ASN A 533 5.92 -15.94 24.79
CA ASN A 533 6.13 -16.96 25.80
C ASN A 533 4.88 -17.19 26.65
N SER A 534 4.30 -18.39 26.61
CA SER A 534 3.11 -18.76 27.38
C SER A 534 3.39 -18.76 28.90
N SER A 535 4.61 -19.09 29.30
CA SER A 535 5.07 -19.08 30.69
C SER A 535 4.95 -17.69 31.35
N VAL A 536 5.21 -16.62 30.59
CA VAL A 536 4.99 -15.22 31.01
C VAL A 536 3.52 -14.95 31.27
N LEU A 537 2.65 -15.29 30.32
CA LEU A 537 1.20 -15.04 30.44
C LEU A 537 0.58 -15.86 31.58
N VAL A 538 1.02 -17.09 31.79
CA VAL A 538 0.60 -17.92 32.93
C VAL A 538 0.98 -17.25 34.26
N LYS A 539 2.20 -16.71 34.39
CA LYS A 539 2.62 -15.99 35.60
C LYS A 539 1.77 -14.72 35.82
N PHE A 540 1.51 -13.92 34.78
CA PHE A 540 0.60 -12.77 34.89
C PHE A 540 -0.82 -13.17 35.28
N LYS A 541 -1.35 -14.27 34.74
CA LYS A 541 -2.68 -14.78 35.08
C LYS A 541 -2.81 -15.16 36.56
N GLN A 542 -1.73 -15.66 37.17
CA GLN A 542 -1.73 -16.03 38.58
C GLN A 542 -1.68 -14.82 39.51
N GLN A 543 -1.08 -13.70 39.07
CA GLN A 543 -0.80 -12.54 39.91
C GLN A 543 -1.74 -11.34 39.65
N THR A 544 -2.41 -11.29 38.49
CA THR A 544 -3.14 -10.12 38.02
C THR A 544 -4.49 -10.48 37.40
N LYS A 545 -5.27 -9.47 37.00
CA LYS A 545 -6.54 -9.61 36.25
C LYS A 545 -6.49 -8.91 34.90
N TYR A 546 -5.30 -8.78 34.32
CA TYR A 546 -5.11 -8.12 33.03
C TYR A 546 -5.62 -8.98 31.88
N ASP A 547 -5.93 -8.34 30.75
CA ASP A 547 -6.26 -9.06 29.52
C ASP A 547 -4.96 -9.64 28.94
N LEU A 548 -4.97 -10.92 28.57
CA LEU A 548 -3.75 -11.62 28.15
C LEU A 548 -3.86 -12.01 26.67
N VAL A 549 -2.82 -11.65 25.91
CA VAL A 549 -2.73 -11.80 24.46
C VAL A 549 -1.54 -12.70 24.13
N TYR A 550 -1.78 -13.84 23.50
CA TYR A 550 -0.71 -14.71 23.04
C TYR A 550 -0.26 -14.32 21.63
N MET A 551 1.02 -14.01 21.44
CA MET A 551 1.55 -13.67 20.12
C MET A 551 2.08 -14.91 19.42
N ILE A 552 1.46 -15.30 18.31
CA ILE A 552 1.93 -16.38 17.45
C ILE A 552 2.91 -15.75 16.47
N ASN A 553 4.22 -15.98 16.69
CA ASN A 553 5.30 -15.38 15.91
C ASN A 553 5.69 -16.17 14.66
N GLU A 554 5.30 -17.44 14.59
CA GLU A 554 5.61 -18.30 13.44
C GLU A 554 4.44 -18.34 12.46
N ASP A 555 4.78 -18.49 11.18
CA ASP A 555 3.78 -18.67 10.13
C ASP A 555 3.17 -20.07 10.19
N VAL A 556 1.87 -20.15 10.46
CA VAL A 556 1.14 -21.41 10.63
C VAL A 556 -0.11 -21.45 9.75
N ARG A 557 -0.40 -22.62 9.19
CA ARG A 557 -1.61 -22.82 8.35
C ARG A 557 -2.90 -22.97 9.14
N ASP A 558 -2.81 -23.43 10.39
CA ASP A 558 -3.93 -23.69 11.28
C ASP A 558 -3.40 -23.99 12.71
N ALA A 559 -4.30 -24.21 13.66
CA ALA A 559 -3.99 -24.62 15.03
C ALA A 559 -4.70 -25.92 15.43
N ALA A 560 -3.97 -26.85 16.03
CA ALA A 560 -4.52 -28.08 16.57
C ALA A 560 -5.53 -27.81 17.70
N PRO A 561 -6.57 -28.66 17.89
CA PRO A 561 -7.48 -28.51 19.02
C PRO A 561 -6.79 -28.52 20.39
N SER A 562 -5.67 -29.25 20.54
CA SER A 562 -4.86 -29.28 21.76
C SER A 562 -4.22 -27.92 22.04
N SER A 563 -3.54 -27.33 21.05
CA SER A 563 -2.90 -26.01 21.20
C SER A 563 -3.93 -24.91 21.48
N LEU A 564 -5.10 -24.93 20.83
CA LEU A 564 -6.20 -24.01 21.14
C LEU A 564 -6.72 -24.16 22.57
N ALA A 565 -6.85 -25.40 23.06
CA ALA A 565 -7.25 -25.66 24.44
C ALA A 565 -6.21 -25.14 25.43
N ASP A 566 -4.92 -25.27 25.10
CA ASP A 566 -3.82 -24.76 25.93
C ASP A 566 -3.77 -23.23 25.94
N ILE A 567 -3.89 -22.56 24.79
CA ILE A 567 -3.93 -21.09 24.70
C ILE A 567 -5.04 -20.53 25.61
N LYS A 568 -6.24 -21.13 25.56
CA LYS A 568 -7.38 -20.69 26.39
C LYS A 568 -7.16 -20.81 27.90
N LYS A 569 -6.20 -21.63 28.34
CA LYS A 569 -5.85 -21.72 29.76
C LYS A 569 -5.23 -20.43 30.27
N PHE A 570 -4.64 -19.60 29.41
CA PHE A 570 -3.96 -18.37 29.84
C PHE A 570 -4.38 -17.11 29.08
N ALA A 571 -4.74 -17.17 27.80
CA ALA A 571 -5.08 -16.00 26.98
C ALA A 571 -6.56 -15.98 26.53
N SER A 572 -7.07 -14.78 26.26
CA SER A 572 -8.40 -14.53 25.67
C SER A 572 -8.33 -13.93 24.25
N ALA A 573 -7.14 -13.54 23.82
CA ALA A 573 -6.86 -13.02 22.50
C ALA A 573 -5.53 -13.57 21.97
N VAL A 574 -5.36 -13.50 20.66
CA VAL A 574 -4.11 -13.81 19.97
C VAL A 574 -3.75 -12.71 19.00
N SER A 575 -2.45 -12.42 18.91
CA SER A 575 -1.87 -11.63 17.83
C SER A 575 -1.30 -12.60 16.79
N VAL A 576 -1.64 -12.41 15.52
CA VAL A 576 -1.32 -13.34 14.42
C VAL A 576 -0.69 -12.58 13.26
N ASP A 577 0.40 -13.12 12.72
CA ASP A 577 1.07 -12.56 11.56
C ASP A 577 0.13 -12.52 10.33
N THR A 578 0.23 -11.46 9.54
CA THR A 578 -0.53 -11.27 8.30
C THR A 578 -0.42 -12.44 7.31
N GLY A 579 0.74 -13.10 7.21
CA GLY A 579 1.00 -14.26 6.35
C GLY A 579 0.29 -15.53 6.81
N SER A 580 0.08 -15.69 8.11
CA SER A 580 -0.74 -16.77 8.67
C SER A 580 -2.23 -16.58 8.43
N ILE A 581 -2.70 -15.36 8.15
CA ILE A 581 -4.11 -15.08 7.84
C ILE A 581 -4.36 -15.18 6.33
N PHE A 582 -3.54 -14.48 5.55
CA PHE A 582 -3.58 -14.49 4.09
C PHE A 582 -2.20 -14.89 3.55
N PRO A 583 -1.97 -16.19 3.35
CA PRO A 583 -0.67 -16.67 2.90
C PRO A 583 -0.42 -16.25 1.45
N GLU A 584 0.81 -15.83 1.14
CA GLU A 584 1.18 -15.38 -0.19
C GLU A 584 2.26 -16.25 -0.86
N ASN A 585 2.33 -16.16 -2.18
CA ASN A 585 3.36 -16.78 -2.99
C ASN A 585 3.79 -15.82 -4.10
N HIS A 586 5.04 -15.32 -4.03
CA HIS A 586 5.54 -14.28 -4.92
C HIS A 586 4.59 -13.05 -4.98
N HIS A 587 4.14 -12.57 -3.81
CA HIS A 587 3.22 -11.43 -3.64
C HIS A 587 1.80 -11.63 -4.21
N PHE A 588 1.38 -12.86 -4.46
CA PHE A 588 -0.03 -13.16 -4.74
C PHE A 588 -0.61 -13.97 -3.60
N LEU A 589 -1.83 -13.61 -3.19
CA LEU A 589 -2.55 -14.38 -2.18
C LEU A 589 -2.85 -15.78 -2.69
N THR A 590 -2.61 -16.76 -1.84
CA THR A 590 -2.99 -18.16 -2.03
C THR A 590 -4.31 -18.45 -1.32
N SER A 591 -4.72 -19.71 -1.22
CA SER A 591 -5.90 -20.09 -0.44
C SER A 591 -5.78 -19.59 1.02
N PRO A 592 -6.86 -19.06 1.61
CA PRO A 592 -6.82 -18.60 3.00
C PRO A 592 -6.48 -19.76 3.95
N SER A 593 -5.82 -19.45 5.06
CA SER A 593 -5.48 -20.43 6.09
C SER A 593 -6.72 -20.89 6.88
N GLY A 594 -6.63 -22.04 7.56
CA GLY A 594 -7.67 -22.52 8.49
C GLY A 594 -7.67 -21.77 9.83
N LEU A 595 -6.56 -21.10 10.14
CA LEU A 595 -6.25 -20.56 11.46
C LEU A 595 -7.32 -19.62 12.02
N VAL A 596 -7.76 -18.64 11.22
CA VAL A 596 -8.75 -17.64 11.65
C VAL A 596 -10.06 -18.30 12.09
N GLN A 597 -10.50 -19.33 11.36
CA GLN A 597 -11.72 -20.05 11.69
C GLN A 597 -11.57 -20.87 12.97
N SER A 598 -10.42 -21.53 13.14
CA SER A 598 -10.09 -22.30 14.33
C SER A 598 -10.02 -21.42 15.60
N LEU A 599 -9.35 -20.27 15.51
CA LEU A 599 -9.26 -19.29 16.60
C LEU A 599 -10.63 -18.72 17.00
N LYS A 600 -11.49 -18.41 16.03
CA LYS A 600 -12.87 -17.95 16.31
C LYS A 600 -13.72 -19.02 16.96
N THR A 601 -13.59 -20.27 16.50
CA THR A 601 -14.31 -21.41 17.10
C THR A 601 -13.87 -21.62 18.55
N ALA A 602 -12.61 -21.31 18.87
CA ALA A 602 -12.08 -21.31 20.22
C ALA A 602 -12.56 -20.11 21.08
N ASN A 603 -13.27 -19.13 20.51
CA ASN A 603 -13.65 -17.83 21.12
C ASN A 603 -12.44 -16.98 21.53
N LEU A 604 -11.36 -16.99 20.73
CA LEU A 604 -10.22 -16.09 20.93
C LEU A 604 -10.40 -14.84 20.04
N SER A 605 -10.16 -13.65 20.60
CA SER A 605 -10.08 -12.44 19.77
C SER A 605 -8.81 -12.46 18.92
N ILE A 606 -8.86 -11.94 17.70
CA ILE A 606 -7.75 -12.01 16.75
C ILE A 606 -7.27 -10.60 16.40
N TYR A 607 -5.99 -10.33 16.62
CA TYR A 607 -5.31 -9.09 16.21
C TYR A 607 -4.30 -9.40 15.10
N ALA A 608 -4.50 -8.83 13.91
CA ALA A 608 -3.57 -9.02 12.79
C ALA A 608 -2.37 -8.08 12.94
N TYR A 609 -1.14 -8.57 12.80
CA TYR A 609 0.07 -7.75 12.83
C TYR A 609 1.04 -8.15 11.70
N THR A 610 1.89 -7.26 11.19
CA THR A 610 1.85 -5.79 11.35
C THR A 610 1.43 -5.16 10.03
N LEU A 611 0.38 -4.32 10.05
CA LEU A 611 -0.08 -3.63 8.85
C LEU A 611 0.73 -2.34 8.61
N MET A 612 1.13 -2.13 7.35
CA MET A 612 2.03 -1.07 6.89
C MET A 612 1.44 -0.38 5.64
N ASN A 613 1.79 0.90 5.42
CA ASN A 613 1.30 1.65 4.26
C ASN A 613 2.17 1.47 3.01
N GLU A 614 3.46 1.16 3.19
CA GLU A 614 4.42 1.05 2.10
C GLU A 614 3.97 -0.03 1.09
N PHE A 615 3.84 0.32 -0.19
CA PHE A 615 3.17 -0.50 -1.19
C PHE A 615 3.78 -1.89 -1.46
N LEU A 616 5.04 -2.13 -1.07
CA LEU A 616 5.71 -3.44 -1.17
C LEU A 616 5.47 -4.34 0.05
N SER A 617 4.83 -3.83 1.10
CA SER A 617 4.47 -4.62 2.29
C SER A 617 3.23 -5.49 2.08
N GLN A 618 2.58 -5.38 0.92
CA GLN A 618 1.27 -5.94 0.63
C GLN A 618 1.31 -6.80 -0.64
N PRO A 619 0.59 -7.95 -0.67
CA PRO A 619 0.31 -8.68 -1.90
C PRO A 619 -0.40 -7.82 -2.96
N TYR A 620 -0.22 -8.17 -4.25
CA TYR A 620 -0.86 -7.50 -5.38
C TYR A 620 -2.39 -7.53 -5.33
N ASP A 621 -2.98 -8.50 -4.65
CA ASP A 621 -4.42 -8.62 -4.41
C ASP A 621 -5.01 -7.44 -3.61
N PHE A 622 -4.18 -6.68 -2.90
CA PHE A 622 -4.57 -5.45 -2.20
C PHE A 622 -4.25 -4.19 -3.00
N PHE A 623 -3.83 -4.33 -4.26
CA PHE A 623 -3.65 -3.22 -5.21
C PHE A 623 -2.70 -2.12 -4.72
N SER A 624 -1.70 -2.50 -3.91
CA SER A 624 -0.80 -1.55 -3.26
C SER A 624 -1.53 -0.48 -2.44
N ASP A 625 -2.72 -0.80 -1.92
CA ASP A 625 -3.56 0.08 -1.11
C ASP A 625 -3.76 -0.51 0.29
N ALA A 626 -3.22 0.18 1.29
CA ALA A 626 -3.36 -0.20 2.70
C ALA A 626 -4.83 -0.23 3.16
N THR A 627 -5.69 0.59 2.57
CA THR A 627 -7.13 0.58 2.84
C THR A 627 -7.77 -0.71 2.36
N ALA A 628 -7.42 -1.16 1.15
CA ALA A 628 -7.90 -2.43 0.59
C ALA A 628 -7.36 -3.62 1.40
N GLN A 629 -6.10 -3.57 1.86
CA GLN A 629 -5.54 -4.55 2.79
C GLN A 629 -6.39 -4.61 4.07
N ILE A 630 -6.57 -3.49 4.77
CA ILE A 630 -7.36 -3.42 6.00
C ILE A 630 -8.79 -3.96 5.76
N ASN A 631 -9.40 -3.62 4.63
CA ASN A 631 -10.72 -4.11 4.28
C ASN A 631 -10.78 -5.64 4.16
N ALA A 632 -9.75 -6.27 3.56
CA ALA A 632 -9.64 -7.72 3.50
C ALA A 632 -9.54 -8.36 4.89
N TYR A 633 -8.72 -7.80 5.80
CA TYR A 633 -8.61 -8.33 7.17
C TYR A 633 -9.90 -8.13 7.97
N VAL A 634 -10.56 -6.97 7.86
CA VAL A 634 -11.74 -6.63 8.69
C VAL A 634 -13.05 -7.19 8.14
N GLN A 635 -13.28 -7.16 6.83
CA GLN A 635 -14.53 -7.68 6.24
C GLN A 635 -14.39 -9.12 5.73
N GLY A 636 -13.22 -9.46 5.18
CA GLY A 636 -12.92 -10.80 4.69
C GLY A 636 -12.59 -11.76 5.83
N ALA A 637 -11.43 -11.59 6.46
CA ALA A 637 -11.00 -12.44 7.56
C ALA A 637 -11.77 -12.16 8.86
N LYS A 638 -12.40 -10.99 9.01
CA LYS A 638 -13.15 -10.57 10.20
C LYS A 638 -12.34 -10.67 11.49
N VAL A 639 -11.12 -10.15 11.47
CA VAL A 639 -10.29 -9.99 12.67
C VAL A 639 -10.90 -8.95 13.61
N ASP A 640 -10.58 -9.02 14.90
CA ASP A 640 -11.16 -8.17 15.94
C ASP A 640 -10.38 -6.86 16.13
N GLY A 641 -9.11 -6.84 15.74
CA GLY A 641 -8.24 -5.67 15.80
C GLY A 641 -7.05 -5.77 14.84
N LEU A 642 -6.37 -4.65 14.72
CA LEU A 642 -5.24 -4.44 13.81
C LEU A 642 -4.11 -3.82 14.62
N ILE A 643 -2.91 -4.40 14.49
CA ILE A 643 -1.66 -3.83 14.99
C ILE A 643 -0.96 -3.19 13.78
N THR A 644 -0.71 -1.89 13.84
CA THR A 644 -0.23 -1.12 12.67
C THR A 644 0.77 -0.03 13.02
N ASP A 645 1.70 0.20 12.10
CA ASP A 645 2.65 1.32 12.13
C ASP A 645 1.99 2.67 11.83
N TYR A 646 0.78 2.65 11.23
CA TYR A 646 0.07 3.84 10.74
C TYR A 646 -1.38 3.89 11.29
N PRO A 647 -1.58 4.26 12.57
CA PRO A 647 -2.91 4.33 13.18
C PRO A 647 -3.91 5.21 12.39
N ALA A 648 -3.44 6.28 11.73
CA ALA A 648 -4.29 7.17 10.93
C ALA A 648 -5.02 6.44 9.80
N THR A 649 -4.34 5.51 9.11
CA THR A 649 -4.92 4.71 8.03
C THR A 649 -6.06 3.82 8.57
N ALA A 650 -5.78 3.09 9.65
CA ALA A 650 -6.77 2.22 10.30
C ALA A 650 -7.95 3.00 10.88
N ARG A 651 -7.68 4.19 11.45
CA ARG A 651 -8.71 5.09 11.97
C ARG A 651 -9.61 5.60 10.87
N ARG A 652 -9.04 6.05 9.75
CA ARG A 652 -9.82 6.49 8.60
C ARG A 652 -10.69 5.35 8.05
N TYR A 653 -10.14 4.13 7.94
CA TYR A 653 -10.92 2.95 7.60
C TYR A 653 -12.06 2.73 8.60
N LYS A 654 -11.83 2.83 9.91
CA LYS A 654 -12.87 2.62 10.92
C LYS A 654 -14.05 3.59 10.77
N LEU A 655 -13.80 4.80 10.29
CA LEU A 655 -14.79 5.88 10.11
C LEU A 655 -15.51 5.85 8.75
N ASN A 656 -15.11 4.98 7.81
CA ASN A 656 -15.62 5.02 6.44
C ASN A 656 -17.14 4.77 6.37
N ALA A 657 -17.80 5.48 5.45
CA ALA A 657 -19.27 5.46 5.32
C ALA A 657 -19.83 4.11 4.85
N CYS A 658 -18.99 3.27 4.25
CA CYS A 658 -19.39 1.99 3.65
C CYS A 658 -19.28 0.79 4.59
N LYS A 659 -18.57 0.92 5.71
CA LYS A 659 -18.24 -0.17 6.65
C LYS A 659 -19.46 -0.98 7.09
N ASN A 660 -20.59 -0.30 7.34
CA ASN A 660 -21.80 -0.91 7.90
C ASN A 660 -22.86 -1.24 6.83
N MET A 661 -22.51 -1.17 5.53
CA MET A 661 -23.47 -1.43 4.45
C MET A 661 -23.71 -2.92 4.18
N GLY A 662 -22.85 -3.82 4.69
CA GLY A 662 -22.96 -5.26 4.49
C GLY A 662 -23.04 -5.62 2.99
N LYS A 663 -24.06 -6.39 2.58
CA LYS A 663 -24.26 -6.76 1.16
C LYS A 663 -24.56 -5.58 0.22
N LYS A 664 -24.86 -4.39 0.76
CA LYS A 664 -25.06 -3.17 -0.01
C LYS A 664 -23.76 -2.38 -0.23
N ALA A 665 -22.65 -2.82 0.36
CA ALA A 665 -21.37 -2.18 0.13
C ALA A 665 -21.03 -2.20 -1.37
N PRO A 666 -20.46 -1.12 -1.91
CA PRO A 666 -20.09 -1.04 -3.31
C PRO A 666 -19.00 -2.08 -3.66
N SER A 667 -18.90 -2.46 -4.94
CA SER A 667 -17.94 -3.45 -5.45
C SER A 667 -16.49 -3.11 -5.12
N PHE A 668 -16.14 -1.82 -5.16
CA PHE A 668 -14.80 -1.32 -4.81
C PHE A 668 -14.48 -1.40 -3.31
N MET A 669 -15.45 -1.72 -2.46
CA MET A 669 -15.23 -2.07 -1.05
C MET A 669 -15.38 -3.58 -0.81
N ALA A 670 -15.43 -4.42 -1.85
CA ALA A 670 -15.42 -5.86 -1.68
C ALA A 670 -14.04 -6.29 -1.17
N PRO A 671 -13.97 -7.15 -0.13
CA PRO A 671 -12.68 -7.66 0.33
C PRO A 671 -12.05 -8.52 -0.78
N ALA A 672 -10.73 -8.42 -0.91
CA ALA A 672 -9.96 -9.27 -1.81
C ALA A 672 -10.25 -10.75 -1.54
N ARG A 673 -10.30 -11.55 -2.61
CA ARG A 673 -10.57 -12.99 -2.56
C ARG A 673 -9.25 -13.73 -2.75
N PRO A 674 -8.70 -14.34 -1.68
CA PRO A 674 -7.39 -14.98 -1.77
C PRO A 674 -7.38 -16.08 -2.83
N GLY A 675 -6.38 -16.04 -3.73
CA GLY A 675 -6.23 -16.99 -4.83
C GLY A 675 -6.86 -16.59 -6.16
N ASP A 676 -7.72 -15.57 -6.22
CA ASP A 676 -8.39 -15.19 -7.47
C ASP A 676 -7.37 -14.70 -8.53
N LEU A 677 -6.39 -13.87 -8.13
CA LEU A 677 -5.35 -13.41 -9.06
C LEU A 677 -4.43 -14.55 -9.52
N LEU A 678 -4.11 -15.51 -8.65
CA LEU A 678 -3.30 -16.68 -9.03
C LEU A 678 -3.99 -17.56 -10.09
N GLN A 679 -5.31 -17.69 -10.01
CA GLN A 679 -6.09 -18.53 -10.92
C GLN A 679 -6.15 -17.98 -12.35
N ILE A 680 -6.02 -16.67 -12.52
CA ILE A 680 -6.02 -16.03 -13.84
C ILE A 680 -4.62 -15.94 -14.47
N ILE A 681 -3.55 -16.18 -13.71
CA ILE A 681 -2.20 -16.33 -14.25
C ILE A 681 -2.13 -17.61 -15.09
N SER A 682 -1.56 -17.51 -16.30
CA SER A 682 -1.38 -18.66 -17.17
C SER A 682 -0.47 -19.71 -16.51
N LYS A 683 -0.78 -21.01 -16.70
CA LYS A 683 -0.06 -22.11 -16.02
C LYS A 683 1.48 -22.03 -16.11
N PRO A 684 2.12 -21.70 -17.25
CA PRO A 684 3.57 -21.60 -17.33
C PRO A 684 4.16 -20.44 -16.51
N ALA A 685 3.34 -19.43 -16.19
CA ALA A 685 3.73 -18.23 -15.47
C ALA A 685 3.33 -18.26 -13.98
N GLN A 686 2.62 -19.29 -13.53
CA GLN A 686 2.27 -19.45 -12.13
C GLN A 686 3.53 -19.64 -11.27
N PRO A 687 3.57 -19.07 -10.06
CA PRO A 687 4.67 -19.33 -9.14
C PRO A 687 4.73 -20.83 -8.77
N PRO A 688 5.92 -21.36 -8.45
CA PRO A 688 6.06 -22.73 -7.98
C PRO A 688 5.24 -22.93 -6.70
N ALA A 689 4.70 -24.13 -6.49
CA ALA A 689 3.98 -24.45 -5.28
C ALA A 689 4.90 -24.34 -4.05
N LEU A 690 4.43 -23.69 -2.99
CA LEU A 690 5.14 -23.61 -1.72
C LEU A 690 4.89 -24.87 -0.88
N ALA A 691 5.85 -25.16 0.02
CA ALA A 691 5.62 -26.14 1.07
C ALA A 691 4.47 -25.65 1.98
N PRO A 692 3.59 -26.54 2.47
CA PRO A 692 2.58 -26.14 3.43
C PRO A 692 3.21 -25.57 4.69
N MET A 693 2.71 -24.44 5.18
CA MET A 693 3.10 -23.91 6.49
C MET A 693 2.82 -24.95 7.60
N PRO A 694 3.60 -24.97 8.68
CA PRO A 694 3.39 -25.87 9.81
C PRO A 694 2.02 -25.68 10.47
N LEU A 695 1.57 -26.72 11.18
CA LEU A 695 0.40 -26.67 12.05
C LEU A 695 0.87 -26.27 13.46
N LEU A 696 0.21 -25.31 14.11
CA LEU A 696 0.50 -24.97 15.50
C LEU A 696 0.03 -26.10 16.43
N VAL A 697 0.96 -26.80 17.07
CA VAL A 697 0.72 -27.92 17.98
C VAL A 697 0.98 -27.54 19.45
N ASP A 698 0.61 -28.42 20.38
CA ASP A 698 0.74 -28.18 21.82
C ASP A 698 2.18 -27.97 22.28
N SER A 699 3.17 -28.61 21.63
CA SER A 699 4.59 -28.37 21.92
C SER A 699 5.05 -26.96 21.59
N ASP A 700 4.36 -26.26 20.70
CA ASP A 700 4.70 -24.90 20.26
C ASP A 700 4.08 -23.84 21.21
N VAL A 701 3.15 -24.26 22.06
CA VAL A 701 2.45 -23.39 23.01
C VAL A 701 2.91 -23.65 24.43
N THR A 702 3.16 -24.91 24.78
CA THR A 702 3.49 -25.31 26.15
C THR A 702 4.96 -25.05 26.45
N GLU A 703 5.21 -24.28 27.51
CA GLU A 703 6.54 -23.94 27.98
C GLU A 703 6.73 -24.38 29.44
N PRO A 704 7.98 -24.65 29.87
CA PRO A 704 8.27 -24.80 31.29
C PRO A 704 7.92 -23.49 32.05
N PRO A 705 7.64 -23.57 33.37
CA PRO A 705 7.44 -22.38 34.18
C PRO A 705 8.63 -21.43 34.10
N LEU A 706 8.37 -20.12 34.19
CA LEU A 706 9.45 -19.13 34.22
C LEU A 706 10.44 -19.43 35.35
N PRO A 707 11.75 -19.40 35.06
CA PRO A 707 12.77 -19.60 36.07
C PRO A 707 12.76 -18.46 37.09
N ALA A 708 13.22 -18.77 38.31
CA ALA A 708 13.40 -17.73 39.33
C ALA A 708 14.57 -16.82 38.94
N ALA A 709 14.42 -15.51 39.16
CA ALA A 709 15.51 -14.58 38.97
C ALA A 709 16.70 -14.95 39.85
N ARG A 710 17.89 -15.01 39.23
CA ARG A 710 19.14 -15.33 39.93
C ARG A 710 19.41 -14.34 41.07
N SER A 711 19.74 -14.84 42.26
CA SER A 711 20.03 -13.99 43.43
C SER A 711 21.43 -13.36 43.33
N ASN A 712 21.50 -12.02 43.22
CA ASN A 712 22.73 -11.25 43.23
C ASN A 712 23.29 -11.04 44.67
N ASN A 713 23.50 -12.12 45.42
CA ASN A 713 24.04 -12.07 46.79
C ASN A 713 25.58 -12.15 46.87
N GLY A 714 26.29 -11.52 45.94
CA GLY A 714 27.74 -11.39 45.99
C GLY A 714 28.23 -10.18 45.21
N THR A 715 29.14 -9.41 45.81
CA THR A 715 29.90 -8.33 45.16
C THR A 715 30.33 -8.72 43.75
N ALA A 716 29.87 -7.95 42.76
CA ALA A 716 30.13 -8.20 41.34
C ALA A 716 31.64 -8.30 41.05
N PRO A 717 32.14 -9.41 40.48
CA PRO A 717 33.23 -9.31 39.54
C PRO A 717 32.64 -8.77 38.23
N ALA A 718 33.36 -7.86 37.58
CA ALA A 718 33.07 -7.48 36.19
C ALA A 718 32.87 -8.75 35.33
N PRO A 719 31.93 -8.77 34.36
CA PRO A 719 31.73 -9.93 33.52
C PRO A 719 33.00 -10.17 32.69
N SER A 720 33.84 -11.11 33.15
CA SER A 720 34.97 -11.61 32.38
C SER A 720 34.45 -12.65 31.42
N PHE A 721 33.95 -12.23 30.26
CA PHE A 721 33.76 -13.14 29.13
C PHE A 721 35.13 -13.45 28.54
N ALA A 722 35.77 -14.49 29.06
CA ALA A 722 36.93 -15.09 28.44
C ALA A 722 36.47 -15.92 27.23
N TRP A 723 36.76 -15.41 26.03
CA TRP A 723 36.54 -16.14 24.78
C TRP A 723 37.38 -17.43 24.75
N ARG A 724 36.73 -18.60 24.73
CA ARG A 724 37.35 -19.82 24.19
C ARG A 724 37.09 -19.85 22.69
N MET A 725 38.11 -19.44 21.93
CA MET A 725 38.22 -19.77 20.52
C MET A 725 38.53 -21.27 20.41
N GLU A 726 37.51 -22.11 20.31
CA GLU A 726 37.71 -23.45 19.76
C GLU A 726 37.66 -23.37 18.24
N THR A 727 38.83 -23.32 17.62
CA THR A 727 39.02 -23.53 16.19
C THR A 727 38.69 -24.98 15.86
N ARG A 728 37.45 -25.24 15.45
CA ARG A 728 37.13 -26.37 14.57
C ARG A 728 36.62 -25.80 13.27
N VAL A 729 37.45 -25.90 12.23
CA VAL A 729 37.13 -25.57 10.86
C VAL A 729 36.33 -26.73 10.26
N PRO A 730 35.07 -26.55 9.85
CA PRO A 730 34.47 -27.39 8.83
C PRO A 730 34.67 -26.71 7.48
N ILE A 731 35.41 -27.38 6.60
CA ILE A 731 35.53 -27.02 5.19
C ILE A 731 34.14 -27.20 4.57
N LEU A 732 33.50 -26.10 4.19
CA LEU A 732 32.30 -26.06 3.35
C LEU A 732 32.62 -25.20 2.13
N VAL A 733 32.86 -25.88 1.02
CA VAL A 733 33.11 -25.30 -0.30
C VAL A 733 31.81 -24.62 -0.76
N THR A 734 31.82 -23.28 -0.81
CA THR A 734 30.81 -22.49 -1.52
C THR A 734 31.45 -21.93 -2.79
N LEU A 735 31.00 -22.44 -3.94
CA LEU A 735 31.26 -21.83 -5.24
C LEU A 735 30.46 -20.53 -5.33
N ALA A 736 31.13 -19.39 -5.20
CA ALA A 736 30.59 -18.09 -5.58
C ALA A 736 30.97 -17.81 -7.04
N VAL A 737 29.98 -17.73 -7.92
CA VAL A 737 30.15 -17.19 -9.27
C VAL A 737 29.94 -15.68 -9.19
N LEU A 738 31.05 -14.96 -9.15
CA LEU A 738 31.15 -13.54 -9.45
C LEU A 738 31.29 -13.37 -10.96
N CYS A 739 30.36 -12.68 -11.59
CA CYS A 739 30.62 -11.99 -12.85
C CYS A 739 29.91 -10.64 -12.81
N ALA A 740 30.67 -9.62 -12.41
CA ALA A 740 30.42 -8.24 -12.79
C ALA A 740 31.43 -7.88 -13.87
N SER A 741 30.96 -7.45 -15.05
CA SER A 741 31.68 -6.47 -15.87
C SER A 741 30.87 -6.04 -17.10
N VAL A 742 30.58 -4.73 -17.13
CA VAL A 742 30.80 -3.79 -18.25
C VAL A 742 30.03 -4.03 -19.55
N LEU A 743 29.14 -3.09 -19.90
CA LEU A 743 29.21 -2.32 -21.16
C LEU A 743 28.19 -1.17 -21.18
N ILE A 744 28.71 -0.02 -21.62
CA ILE A 744 28.13 1.18 -22.26
C ILE A 744 26.61 1.18 -22.49
#